data_AF-A0AAX2KUK7-F1
#
_entry.id   AF-A0AAX2KUK7-F1
#
_cell.length_a   1.000
_cell.length_b   1.000
_cell.length_c   1.000
_cell.angle_alpha   90.00
_cell.angle_beta   90.00
_cell.angle_gamma   90.00
#
_symmetry.space_group_name_H-M   'P 1'
#
loop_
_entity.id
_entity.type
_entity.pdbx_description
1 polymer ?
#
loop_
_entity_poly.entity_id
_entity_poly.type
_entity_poly.pdbx_seq_one_letter_code
_entity_poly.pdbx_strand_id
1 'polypeptide(L)'
;MDEMVLGTQKWLNKTYGNVSGFNKVPENGKTGWPTIYGLRRALQKEMGIQELSDNFGPTTERYFKEKVEKQLNERFGAGIGNIVKIMQGGFWCKGINPYVSGTEAVDGLMTGLTTLAIKKFQEMAGLAPSGYMNAMLMKALLDMSAFALVPGGDKNIRSMQQSLNAKYNRYFGLLPCDGVYQRDTNSALIYALQAEMGMDENTANGFYGPGTTAKTPTLTVGSTGNFVKILQWALYVNGFNQSAVFSGSFTSYIAAEVENFRLFMNLPPYNTSADMTVIKGLLSSAGNTDRAASACDMATQLTKQQAQLIKDNGYSIVGRYLTGSVGVGANKKDKNLTLEEIQSITSVGLSIFPIYQDGGWEESYFNEGNGLRDGSLAHNAAFKLGFPYGATIYFAVDVDILDGNIPGTVLPYIKKVKESLDANGMYKTGIYGTRNVCQQAIDAGFVEHCFVSDMSTGFSGNLGFPMPKEWAFDQFYEHSELGFPIDKVAVSGRDHGTKAFSTTIGNLIQLETIKLLNALGKNFTIKDVGIKLDTPTQIISSPTLDVYFKSSASWTHKVDDSGMSISIKNGKIDTKVYVNPIKESLNSYKDLLKNYNENQVDEMLNKLAPVIKNGYIETGFCARNNLIGTKLVIKKEIGDSENKGTLQLEIELYPKPLLPTDIKIPQPDYDKAYRDIKNGHVPQLNVEVILKGVLIGALAVVIIIGIASGAAELAGAITAFFAALA
;
A
#
# COMPACT_ATOMS: atom_id res chain seq x y z
N MET A 1 31.75 11.81 19.60
CA MET A 1 32.53 13.02 19.34
C MET A 1 33.84 12.57 18.74
N ASP A 2 34.26 13.16 17.64
CA ASP A 2 35.51 12.86 16.97
C ASP A 2 36.54 13.96 17.29
N GLU A 3 37.67 13.58 17.90
CA GLU A 3 38.71 14.51 18.34
C GLU A 3 39.44 15.19 17.17
N MET A 4 39.55 14.50 16.02
CA MET A 4 40.20 15.06 14.82
C MET A 4 39.29 16.10 14.16
N VAL A 5 37.98 15.85 14.14
CA VAL A 5 37.00 16.84 13.71
C VAL A 5 36.98 18.04 14.67
N LEU A 6 37.03 17.80 15.98
CA LEU A 6 37.11 18.87 16.98
C LEU A 6 38.36 19.73 16.79
N GLY A 7 39.52 19.11 16.57
CA GLY A 7 40.77 19.82 16.27
C GLY A 7 40.69 20.64 14.98
N THR A 8 40.02 20.12 13.95
CA THR A 8 39.75 20.84 12.70
C THR A 8 38.88 22.07 12.94
N GLN A 9 37.79 21.93 13.72
CA GLN A 9 36.88 23.04 14.07
C GLN A 9 37.60 24.15 14.85
N LYS A 10 38.41 23.77 15.84
CA LYS A 10 39.26 24.69 16.62
C LYS A 10 40.25 25.43 15.72
N TRP A 11 40.91 24.72 14.81
CA TRP A 11 41.83 25.34 13.86
C TRP A 11 41.14 26.34 12.93
N LEU A 12 39.97 25.98 12.40
CA LEU A 12 39.16 26.87 11.55
C LEU A 12 38.79 28.15 12.28
N ASN A 13 38.27 28.06 13.51
CA ASN A 13 37.91 29.23 14.30
C ASN A 13 39.13 30.09 14.67
N LYS A 14 40.25 29.47 15.03
CA LYS A 14 41.49 30.18 15.34
C LYS A 14 42.04 30.94 14.13
N THR A 15 41.97 30.35 12.94
CA THR A 15 42.60 30.88 11.72
C THR A 15 41.70 31.88 10.99
N TYR A 16 40.41 31.59 10.90
CA TYR A 16 39.46 32.37 10.08
C TYR A 16 38.33 33.01 10.88
N GLY A 17 38.24 32.81 12.20
CA GLY A 17 37.13 33.32 13.02
C GLY A 17 36.96 34.84 13.01
N ASN A 18 38.01 35.58 12.63
CA ASN A 18 38.00 37.04 12.47
C ASN A 18 37.88 37.49 10.99
N VAL A 19 37.77 36.56 10.04
CA VAL A 19 37.60 36.87 8.62
C VAL A 19 36.14 37.23 8.35
N SER A 20 35.91 38.39 7.72
CA SER A 20 34.58 38.83 7.32
C SER A 20 33.90 37.77 6.43
N GLY A 21 32.65 37.44 6.75
CA GLY A 21 31.87 36.41 6.04
C GLY A 21 32.20 34.95 6.40
N PHE A 22 33.19 34.67 7.27
CA PHE A 22 33.54 33.29 7.62
C PHE A 22 32.55 32.61 8.57
N ASN A 23 32.04 33.33 9.58
CA ASN A 23 31.22 32.80 10.69
C ASN A 23 31.89 31.69 11.51
N LYS A 24 31.74 31.69 12.83
CA LYS A 24 32.31 30.64 13.69
C LYS A 24 31.68 29.27 13.42
N VAL A 25 32.50 28.22 13.47
CA VAL A 25 32.09 26.82 13.40
C VAL A 25 31.89 26.28 14.83
N PRO A 26 30.84 25.48 15.10
CA PRO A 26 30.69 24.83 16.41
C PRO A 26 31.86 23.88 16.70
N GLU A 27 32.47 23.98 17.89
CA GLU A 27 33.57 23.11 18.34
C GLU A 27 33.03 21.93 19.16
N ASN A 28 32.35 20.99 18.49
CA ASN A 28 31.64 19.87 19.14
C ASN A 28 32.11 18.48 18.67
N GLY A 29 33.14 18.41 17.82
CA GLY A 29 33.66 17.18 17.23
C GLY A 29 32.62 16.37 16.46
N LYS A 30 31.54 17.01 15.99
CA LYS A 30 30.54 16.38 15.13
C LYS A 30 30.80 16.79 13.68
N THR A 31 30.79 15.82 12.79
CA THR A 31 30.67 16.10 11.35
C THR A 31 29.30 16.73 11.07
N GLY A 32 29.21 17.56 10.04
CA GLY A 32 27.96 18.22 9.67
C GLY A 32 28.16 19.47 8.81
N TRP A 33 27.04 19.99 8.30
CA TRP A 33 27.01 21.17 7.44
C TRP A 33 27.79 22.37 7.99
N PRO A 34 27.69 22.75 9.29
CA PRO A 34 28.47 23.87 9.82
C PRO A 34 29.98 23.72 9.65
N THR A 35 30.51 22.50 9.85
CA THR A 35 31.94 22.21 9.66
C THR A 35 32.31 22.26 8.17
N ILE A 36 31.50 21.66 7.30
CA ILE A 36 31.72 21.68 5.84
C ILE A 36 31.66 23.11 5.28
N TYR A 37 30.71 23.93 5.72
CA TYR A 37 30.61 25.34 5.33
C TYR A 37 31.84 26.14 5.79
N GLY A 38 32.34 25.89 7.01
CA GLY A 38 33.60 26.43 7.48
C GLY A 38 34.77 26.08 6.55
N LEU A 39 34.92 24.80 6.18
CA LEU A 39 35.97 24.35 5.27
C LEU A 39 35.85 24.99 3.86
N ARG A 40 34.64 25.11 3.31
CA ARG A 40 34.38 25.75 2.02
C ARG A 40 34.75 27.24 2.04
N ARG A 41 34.31 27.98 3.05
CA ARG A 41 34.61 29.42 3.20
C ARG A 41 36.09 29.67 3.45
N ALA A 42 36.75 28.81 4.22
CA ALA A 42 38.21 28.84 4.38
C ALA A 42 38.92 28.67 3.03
N LEU A 43 38.52 27.67 2.23
CA LEU A 43 39.10 27.44 0.90
C LEU A 43 38.91 28.64 -0.03
N GLN A 44 37.69 29.20 -0.07
CA GLN A 44 37.38 30.39 -0.85
C GLN A 44 38.28 31.58 -0.44
N LYS A 45 38.49 31.79 0.86
CA LYS A 45 39.37 32.84 1.38
C LYS A 45 40.82 32.63 0.94
N GLU A 46 41.35 31.42 1.06
CA GLU A 46 42.71 31.07 0.62
C GLU A 46 42.92 31.27 -0.88
N MET A 47 41.86 31.13 -1.69
CA MET A 47 41.88 31.44 -3.13
C MET A 47 41.68 32.92 -3.48
N GLY A 48 41.50 33.78 -2.47
CA GLY A 48 41.32 35.23 -2.62
C GLY A 48 39.90 35.67 -2.98
N ILE A 49 38.89 34.82 -2.78
CA ILE A 49 37.48 35.21 -2.92
C ILE A 49 37.10 36.12 -1.74
N GLN A 50 36.51 37.28 -2.03
CA GLN A 50 36.16 38.28 -1.02
C GLN A 50 34.79 38.00 -0.40
N GLU A 51 33.80 37.65 -1.22
CA GLU A 51 32.45 37.31 -0.79
C GLU A 51 32.35 35.80 -0.57
N LEU A 52 32.46 35.38 0.69
CA LEU A 52 32.43 33.97 1.08
C LEU A 52 30.99 33.45 1.06
N SER A 53 30.81 32.19 0.68
CA SER A 53 29.52 31.51 0.67
C SER A 53 29.65 30.06 1.10
N ASP A 54 28.54 29.47 1.54
CA ASP A 54 28.47 28.07 1.95
C ASP A 54 28.53 27.09 0.75
N ASN A 55 28.55 27.61 -0.49
CA ASN A 55 28.49 26.84 -1.72
C ASN A 55 29.87 26.64 -2.37
N PHE A 56 30.14 25.41 -2.81
CA PHE A 56 31.23 25.13 -3.75
C PHE A 56 30.72 25.31 -5.18
N GLY A 57 30.50 26.57 -5.56
CA GLY A 57 29.93 26.96 -6.87
C GLY A 57 30.96 27.13 -7.99
N PRO A 58 30.52 27.60 -9.18
CA PRO A 58 31.36 27.74 -10.37
C PRO A 58 32.62 28.60 -10.16
N THR A 59 32.51 29.69 -9.37
CA THR A 59 33.66 30.55 -9.05
C THR A 59 34.72 29.82 -8.21
N THR A 60 34.28 29.09 -7.18
CA THR A 60 35.16 28.29 -6.31
C THR A 60 35.86 27.20 -7.12
N GLU A 61 35.12 26.52 -7.99
CA GLU A 61 35.66 25.48 -8.87
C GLU A 61 36.70 26.02 -9.85
N ARG A 62 36.38 27.13 -10.54
CA ARG A 62 37.31 27.77 -11.47
C ARG A 62 38.59 28.24 -10.76
N TYR A 63 38.46 28.90 -9.60
CA TYR A 63 39.64 29.35 -8.85
C TYR A 63 40.47 28.19 -8.32
N PHE A 64 39.86 27.08 -7.93
CA PHE A 64 40.62 25.89 -7.54
C PHE A 64 41.47 25.38 -8.70
N LYS A 65 40.86 25.22 -9.89
CA LYS A 65 41.57 24.78 -11.11
C LYS A 65 42.72 25.72 -11.47
N GLU A 66 42.46 27.03 -11.46
CA GLU A 66 43.45 28.05 -11.86
C GLU A 66 44.59 28.25 -10.86
N LYS A 67 44.30 28.20 -9.55
CA LYS A 67 45.22 28.67 -8.50
C LYS A 67 45.80 27.56 -7.62
N VAL A 68 45.05 26.49 -7.40
CA VAL A 68 45.34 25.50 -6.35
C VAL A 68 45.78 24.16 -6.92
N GLU A 69 45.07 23.65 -7.93
CA GLU A 69 45.19 22.28 -8.42
C GLU A 69 46.63 21.91 -8.80
N LYS A 70 47.32 22.77 -9.57
CA LYS A 70 48.73 22.55 -9.91
C LYS A 70 49.64 22.54 -8.69
N GLN A 71 49.43 23.48 -7.76
CA GLN A 71 50.29 23.63 -6.57
C GLN A 71 50.15 22.43 -5.62
N LEU A 72 48.91 21.98 -5.39
CA LEU A 72 48.60 20.86 -4.51
C LEU A 72 49.21 19.54 -5.00
N ASN A 73 49.31 19.36 -6.32
CA ASN A 73 49.75 18.11 -6.94
C ASN A 73 51.24 18.09 -7.34
N GLU A 74 51.87 19.25 -7.59
CA GLU A 74 53.26 19.32 -8.08
C GLU A 74 54.25 19.95 -7.10
N ARG A 75 53.78 20.74 -6.12
CA ARG A 75 54.66 21.52 -5.22
C ARG A 75 54.48 21.09 -3.78
N PHE A 76 55.19 20.03 -3.40
CA PHE A 76 55.30 19.62 -2.00
C PHE A 76 55.95 20.75 -1.18
N GLY A 77 55.15 21.47 -0.37
CA GLY A 77 55.67 22.25 0.76
C GLY A 77 55.84 23.77 0.61
N ALA A 78 55.43 24.44 -0.48
CA ALA A 78 55.53 25.91 -0.58
C ALA A 78 54.16 26.59 -0.80
N GLY A 79 53.72 27.40 0.17
CA GLY A 79 52.63 28.37 0.02
C GLY A 79 51.18 27.87 0.10
N ILE A 80 50.93 26.58 0.34
CA ILE A 80 49.58 25.96 0.32
C ILE A 80 49.12 25.34 1.66
N GLY A 81 49.84 25.58 2.76
CA GLY A 81 49.65 24.84 4.02
C GLY A 81 48.21 24.87 4.55
N ASN A 82 47.56 26.03 4.50
CA ASN A 82 46.15 26.16 4.93
C ASN A 82 45.17 25.38 4.03
N ILE A 83 45.41 25.34 2.72
CA ILE A 83 44.63 24.55 1.77
C ILE A 83 44.78 23.05 2.08
N VAL A 84 46.01 22.61 2.39
CA VAL A 84 46.25 21.22 2.82
C VAL A 84 45.52 20.94 4.13
N LYS A 85 45.56 21.84 5.12
CA LYS A 85 44.79 21.69 6.38
C LYS A 85 43.28 21.58 6.12
N ILE A 86 42.73 22.36 5.18
CA ILE A 86 41.32 22.25 4.76
C ILE A 86 41.04 20.86 4.18
N MET A 87 41.90 20.37 3.28
CA MET A 87 41.77 19.04 2.69
C MET A 87 41.83 17.93 3.76
N GLN A 88 42.80 18.00 4.67
CA GLN A 88 42.94 17.06 5.79
C GLN A 88 41.70 17.08 6.71
N GLY A 89 41.18 18.27 7.03
CA GLY A 89 39.93 18.43 7.77
C GLY A 89 38.73 17.83 7.05
N GLY A 90 38.68 17.97 5.71
CA GLY A 90 37.69 17.31 4.86
C GLY A 90 37.79 15.79 4.92
N PHE A 91 39.00 15.22 4.91
CA PHE A 91 39.20 13.77 5.05
C PHE A 91 38.70 13.26 6.39
N TRP A 92 38.98 13.95 7.50
CA TRP A 92 38.40 13.60 8.80
C TRP A 92 36.87 13.61 8.77
N CYS A 93 36.27 14.61 8.12
CA CYS A 93 34.82 14.66 7.95
C CYS A 93 34.24 13.50 7.11
N LYS A 94 35.05 12.87 6.25
CA LYS A 94 34.69 11.67 5.48
C LYS A 94 35.08 10.35 6.18
N GLY A 95 35.65 10.40 7.38
CA GLY A 95 36.17 9.21 8.07
C GLY A 95 37.43 8.63 7.43
N ILE A 96 38.19 9.44 6.68
CA ILE A 96 39.45 9.06 6.04
C ILE A 96 40.59 9.64 6.88
N ASN A 97 41.59 8.81 7.20
CA ASN A 97 42.80 9.29 7.88
C ASN A 97 43.73 9.99 6.86
N PRO A 98 43.99 11.31 6.97
CA PRO A 98 44.93 12.04 6.14
C PRO A 98 46.42 11.80 6.50
N TYR A 99 46.69 11.02 7.55
CA TYR A 99 48.02 10.66 8.06
C TYR A 99 48.87 11.88 8.45
N VAL A 100 48.29 12.75 9.28
CA VAL A 100 49.02 13.88 9.89
C VAL A 100 50.16 13.37 10.77
N SER A 101 51.29 14.04 10.69
CA SER A 101 52.57 13.60 11.27
C SER A 101 52.83 14.11 12.69
N GLY A 102 52.05 15.10 13.15
CA GLY A 102 52.20 15.76 14.45
C GLY A 102 51.04 15.50 15.42
N THR A 103 51.00 16.26 16.51
CA THR A 103 49.94 16.21 17.53
C THR A 103 48.71 17.05 17.18
N GLU A 104 48.78 17.86 16.11
CA GLU A 104 47.65 18.64 15.61
C GLU A 104 46.75 17.78 14.72
N ALA A 105 45.43 18.04 14.76
CA ALA A 105 44.48 17.36 13.88
C ALA A 105 44.73 17.65 12.38
N VAL A 106 45.34 18.79 12.04
CA VAL A 106 45.69 19.19 10.68
C VAL A 106 47.06 19.90 10.68
N ASP A 107 48.06 19.32 10.01
CA ASP A 107 49.44 19.84 10.01
C ASP A 107 49.76 20.70 8.78
N GLY A 108 48.96 20.59 7.71
CA GLY A 108 49.16 21.35 6.47
C GLY A 108 50.30 20.85 5.61
N LEU A 109 50.85 19.67 5.92
CA LEU A 109 51.94 19.06 5.19
C LEU A 109 51.40 18.11 4.12
N MET A 110 51.65 18.45 2.85
CA MET A 110 51.35 17.54 1.75
C MET A 110 52.48 16.52 1.65
N THR A 111 52.22 15.28 2.08
CA THR A 111 53.21 14.19 2.08
C THR A 111 52.76 13.02 1.21
N GLY A 112 53.65 12.04 1.04
CA GLY A 112 53.28 10.74 0.45
C GLY A 112 52.13 10.06 1.20
N LEU A 113 52.02 10.24 2.52
CA LEU A 113 50.93 9.67 3.32
C LEU A 113 49.60 10.40 3.08
N THR A 114 49.61 11.74 2.97
CA THR A 114 48.41 12.49 2.57
C THR A 114 47.95 12.10 1.16
N THR A 115 48.89 11.79 0.27
CA THR A 115 48.58 11.24 -1.05
C THR A 115 47.88 9.88 -0.97
N LEU A 116 48.17 9.03 0.02
CA LEU A 116 47.42 7.79 0.26
C LEU A 116 45.97 8.05 0.64
N ALA A 117 45.68 9.11 1.40
CA ALA A 117 44.31 9.50 1.73
C ALA A 117 43.53 9.96 0.48
N ILE A 118 44.18 10.70 -0.44
CA ILE A 118 43.59 11.06 -1.74
C ILE A 118 43.28 9.81 -2.55
N LYS A 119 44.23 8.87 -2.66
CA LYS A 119 44.02 7.58 -3.35
C LYS A 119 42.86 6.81 -2.75
N LYS A 120 42.78 6.75 -1.42
CA LYS A 120 41.68 6.10 -0.72
C LYS A 120 40.32 6.73 -1.06
N PHE A 121 40.26 8.06 -1.10
CA PHE A 121 39.04 8.77 -1.46
C PHE A 121 38.64 8.53 -2.92
N GLN A 122 39.62 8.54 -3.84
CA GLN A 122 39.39 8.19 -5.25
C GLN A 122 38.81 6.79 -5.39
N GLU A 123 39.38 5.78 -4.71
CA GLU A 123 38.83 4.41 -4.71
C GLU A 123 37.41 4.36 -4.15
N MET A 124 37.16 5.07 -3.05
CA MET A 124 35.83 5.16 -2.44
C MET A 124 34.81 5.76 -3.42
N ALA A 125 35.20 6.78 -4.19
CA ALA A 125 34.41 7.38 -5.25
C ALA A 125 34.34 6.56 -6.55
N GLY A 126 35.09 5.46 -6.66
CA GLY A 126 35.12 4.60 -7.85
C GLY A 126 36.13 5.03 -8.92
N LEU A 127 36.98 6.02 -8.63
CA LEU A 127 38.01 6.50 -9.53
C LEU A 127 39.32 5.71 -9.39
N ALA A 128 40.17 5.78 -10.41
CA ALA A 128 41.52 5.25 -10.33
C ALA A 128 42.36 6.02 -9.27
N PRO A 129 43.13 5.34 -8.40
CA PRO A 129 43.89 5.95 -7.32
C PRO A 129 45.19 6.62 -7.80
N SER A 130 45.08 7.68 -8.60
CA SER A 130 46.22 8.46 -9.08
C SER A 130 46.93 9.23 -7.97
N GLY A 131 46.22 9.58 -6.89
CA GLY A 131 46.68 10.50 -5.86
C GLY A 131 46.54 11.98 -6.26
N TYR A 132 46.01 12.27 -7.45
CA TYR A 132 45.80 13.62 -7.95
C TYR A 132 44.49 14.22 -7.42
N MET A 133 44.56 15.37 -6.73
CA MET A 133 43.40 16.08 -6.21
C MET A 133 42.99 17.22 -7.14
N ASN A 134 41.88 17.03 -7.87
CA ASN A 134 41.30 18.06 -8.74
C ASN A 134 40.10 18.77 -8.08
N ALA A 135 39.57 19.81 -8.74
CA ALA A 135 38.44 20.57 -8.21
C ALA A 135 37.18 19.72 -7.94
N MET A 136 36.91 18.70 -8.76
CA MET A 136 35.77 17.80 -8.60
C MET A 136 35.89 16.95 -7.32
N LEU A 137 37.07 16.40 -7.06
CA LEU A 137 37.37 15.66 -5.83
C LEU A 137 37.31 16.58 -4.60
N MET A 138 37.88 17.78 -4.67
CA MET A 138 37.80 18.73 -3.56
C MET A 138 36.35 19.13 -3.26
N LYS A 139 35.53 19.35 -4.29
CA LYS A 139 34.10 19.64 -4.15
C LYS A 139 33.36 18.50 -3.44
N ALA A 140 33.60 17.25 -3.85
CA ALA A 140 33.00 16.07 -3.24
C ALA A 140 33.50 15.79 -1.80
N LEU A 141 34.78 16.10 -1.53
CA LEU A 141 35.38 16.02 -0.21
C LEU A 141 34.75 17.02 0.75
N LEU A 142 34.49 18.24 0.28
CA LEU A 142 33.84 19.30 1.04
C LEU A 142 32.33 19.29 0.84
N ASP A 143 31.71 18.13 0.95
CA ASP A 143 30.25 17.91 0.87
C ASP A 143 29.80 16.94 1.98
N MET A 144 28.51 16.78 2.23
CA MET A 144 27.99 15.78 3.17
C MET A 144 27.81 14.38 2.54
N SER A 145 27.97 14.25 1.23
CA SER A 145 27.90 13.00 0.46
C SER A 145 28.75 11.87 1.07
N ALA A 146 28.16 10.70 1.31
CA ALA A 146 28.88 9.54 1.82
C ALA A 146 29.50 8.71 0.68
N PHE A 147 30.79 8.37 0.80
CA PHE A 147 31.53 7.54 -0.18
C PHE A 147 31.90 6.14 0.36
N ALA A 148 31.33 5.81 1.52
CA ALA A 148 31.41 4.51 2.17
C ALA A 148 30.01 3.91 2.29
N LEU A 149 29.92 2.57 2.30
CA LEU A 149 28.65 1.87 2.52
C LEU A 149 28.06 2.28 3.87
N VAL A 150 26.86 2.86 3.86
CA VAL A 150 26.16 3.26 5.09
C VAL A 150 25.39 2.08 5.69
N PRO A 151 25.03 2.11 6.98
CA PRO A 151 24.11 1.11 7.55
C PRO A 151 22.82 1.02 6.74
N GLY A 152 22.42 -0.21 6.38
CA GLY A 152 21.26 -0.46 5.52
C GLY A 152 21.52 -0.28 4.01
N GLY A 153 22.68 0.23 3.61
CA GLY A 153 23.07 0.34 2.21
C GLY A 153 23.39 -1.02 1.57
N ASP A 154 23.18 -1.13 0.26
CA ASP A 154 23.47 -2.30 -0.55
C ASP A 154 24.84 -2.18 -1.25
N LYS A 155 25.70 -3.19 -1.07
CA LYS A 155 27.03 -3.28 -1.69
C LYS A 155 26.99 -3.28 -3.24
N ASN A 156 25.94 -3.85 -3.83
CA ASN A 156 25.73 -3.90 -5.28
C ASN A 156 25.34 -2.52 -5.82
N ILE A 157 24.44 -1.81 -5.12
CA ILE A 157 24.11 -0.41 -5.43
C ILE A 157 25.36 0.46 -5.29
N ARG A 158 26.17 0.24 -4.24
CA ARG A 158 27.43 0.94 -4.06
C ARG A 158 28.39 0.69 -5.24
N SER A 159 28.51 -0.56 -5.69
CA SER A 159 29.35 -0.91 -6.85
C SER A 159 28.86 -0.24 -8.14
N MET A 160 27.54 -0.14 -8.32
CA MET A 160 26.93 0.63 -9.40
C MET A 160 27.28 2.12 -9.30
N GLN A 161 27.08 2.76 -8.15
CA GLN A 161 27.42 4.17 -7.92
C GLN A 161 28.89 4.47 -8.25
N GLN A 162 29.80 3.62 -7.76
CA GLN A 162 31.23 3.71 -8.09
C GLN A 162 31.48 3.57 -9.59
N SER A 163 30.82 2.62 -10.25
CA SER A 163 30.93 2.43 -11.71
C SER A 163 30.41 3.63 -12.50
N LEU A 164 29.32 4.24 -12.04
CA LEU A 164 28.74 5.44 -12.64
C LEU A 164 29.69 6.63 -12.50
N ASN A 165 30.20 6.88 -11.29
CA ASN A 165 31.21 7.91 -11.04
C ASN A 165 32.47 7.67 -11.88
N ALA A 166 32.98 6.44 -11.94
CA ALA A 166 34.19 6.11 -12.70
C ALA A 166 34.11 6.55 -14.17
N LYS A 167 32.93 6.36 -14.78
CA LYS A 167 32.76 6.46 -16.22
C LYS A 167 32.06 7.75 -16.69
N TYR A 168 31.10 8.25 -15.92
CA TYR A 168 30.20 9.31 -16.36
C TYR A 168 30.30 10.59 -15.52
N ASN A 169 31.30 10.71 -14.64
CA ASN A 169 31.47 11.90 -13.79
C ASN A 169 31.53 13.24 -14.54
N ARG A 170 31.90 13.27 -15.83
CA ARG A 170 31.86 14.50 -16.63
C ARG A 170 30.45 15.10 -16.78
N TYR A 171 29.41 14.28 -16.66
CA TYR A 171 28.02 14.71 -16.80
C TYR A 171 27.41 15.27 -15.50
N PHE A 172 27.84 14.78 -14.34
CA PHE A 172 27.18 15.08 -13.06
C PHE A 172 28.13 15.30 -11.87
N GLY A 173 29.45 15.26 -12.08
CA GLY A 173 30.45 15.29 -11.03
C GLY A 173 30.56 13.95 -10.28
N LEU A 174 30.88 14.01 -8.99
CA LEU A 174 30.91 12.82 -8.11
C LEU A 174 29.71 12.82 -7.18
N LEU A 175 28.95 11.74 -7.23
CA LEU A 175 27.79 11.50 -6.37
C LEU A 175 28.14 10.49 -5.26
N PRO A 176 27.33 10.40 -4.18
CA PRO A 176 27.54 9.43 -3.11
C PRO A 176 27.75 7.98 -3.61
N CYS A 177 28.62 7.26 -2.91
CA CYS A 177 28.84 5.81 -3.05
C CYS A 177 28.48 5.12 -1.73
N ASP A 178 27.25 5.35 -1.29
CA ASP A 178 26.70 4.97 0.02
C ASP A 178 25.94 3.64 0.01
N GLY A 179 25.61 3.11 -1.17
CA GLY A 179 24.79 1.93 -1.33
C GLY A 179 23.29 2.19 -1.24
N VAL A 180 22.85 3.44 -1.25
CA VAL A 180 21.42 3.80 -1.24
C VAL A 180 21.01 4.28 -2.62
N TYR A 181 20.00 3.63 -3.21
CA TYR A 181 19.41 4.13 -4.45
C TYR A 181 18.49 5.29 -4.12
N GLN A 182 18.73 6.44 -4.77
CA GLN A 182 18.08 7.70 -4.49
C GLN A 182 18.02 8.54 -5.76
N ARG A 183 17.36 9.69 -5.69
CA ARG A 183 17.19 10.64 -6.81
C ARG A 183 18.46 10.87 -7.63
N ASP A 184 19.58 11.15 -6.97
CA ASP A 184 20.84 11.46 -7.65
C ASP A 184 21.40 10.23 -8.38
N THR A 185 21.30 9.04 -7.77
CA THR A 185 21.71 7.77 -8.42
C THR A 185 20.81 7.44 -9.61
N ASN A 186 19.49 7.68 -9.53
CA ASN A 186 18.57 7.51 -10.67
C ASN A 186 18.92 8.48 -11.80
N SER A 187 19.17 9.74 -11.47
CA SER A 187 19.59 10.76 -12.43
C SER A 187 20.92 10.38 -13.11
N ALA A 188 21.87 9.82 -12.35
CA ALA A 188 23.14 9.32 -12.88
C ALA A 188 22.98 8.14 -13.84
N LEU A 189 22.03 7.23 -13.60
CA LEU A 189 21.69 6.16 -14.55
C LEU A 189 21.11 6.72 -15.86
N ILE A 190 20.28 7.76 -15.79
CA ILE A 190 19.74 8.42 -16.99
C ILE A 190 20.85 9.16 -17.73
N TYR A 191 21.75 9.87 -17.03
CA TYR A 191 22.94 10.46 -17.65
C TYR A 191 23.81 9.41 -18.33
N ALA A 192 24.02 8.25 -17.70
CA ALA A 192 24.77 7.15 -18.31
C ALA A 192 24.10 6.66 -19.59
N LEU A 193 22.76 6.52 -19.61
CA LEU A 193 22.01 6.17 -20.80
C LEU A 193 22.18 7.21 -21.91
N GLN A 194 22.00 8.49 -21.59
CA GLN A 194 22.17 9.61 -22.52
C GLN A 194 23.59 9.69 -23.08
N ALA A 195 24.60 9.44 -22.25
CA ALA A 195 26.00 9.41 -22.65
C ALA A 195 26.27 8.29 -23.67
N GLU A 196 25.76 7.08 -23.42
CA GLU A 196 25.92 5.95 -24.35
C GLU A 196 25.12 6.15 -25.64
N MET A 197 24.06 6.96 -25.64
CA MET A 197 23.35 7.44 -26.83
C MET A 197 24.11 8.54 -27.61
N GLY A 198 25.28 8.96 -27.12
CA GLY A 198 26.12 9.97 -27.74
C GLY A 198 25.67 11.42 -27.47
N MET A 199 24.90 11.69 -26.41
CA MET A 199 24.61 13.06 -26.00
C MET A 199 25.82 13.70 -25.32
N ASP A 200 26.17 14.92 -25.72
CA ASP A 200 27.21 15.70 -25.06
C ASP A 200 26.75 16.26 -23.70
N GLU A 201 27.68 16.85 -22.94
CA GLU A 201 27.46 17.37 -21.58
C GLU A 201 26.50 18.58 -21.52
N ASN A 202 26.26 19.26 -22.65
CA ASN A 202 25.31 20.38 -22.72
C ASN A 202 23.91 19.90 -23.12
N THR A 203 23.81 18.72 -23.74
CA THR A 203 22.56 18.12 -24.21
C THR A 203 21.97 17.15 -23.19
N ALA A 204 22.81 16.33 -22.57
CA ALA A 204 22.39 15.41 -21.52
C ALA A 204 21.97 16.21 -20.26
N ASN A 205 20.89 15.77 -19.61
CA ASN A 205 20.27 16.52 -18.51
C ASN A 205 19.72 15.62 -17.39
N GLY A 206 19.95 14.30 -17.47
CA GLY A 206 19.48 13.35 -16.45
C GLY A 206 17.97 13.14 -16.45
N PHE A 207 17.23 13.71 -17.41
CA PHE A 207 15.79 13.51 -17.57
C PHE A 207 15.48 12.60 -18.77
N TYR A 208 14.54 11.67 -18.57
CA TYR A 208 14.09 10.77 -19.63
C TYR A 208 13.03 11.45 -20.52
N GLY A 209 13.46 12.50 -21.24
CA GLY A 209 12.60 13.31 -22.11
C GLY A 209 12.49 12.78 -23.55
N PRO A 210 11.95 13.60 -24.48
CA PRO A 210 11.77 13.23 -25.88
C PRO A 210 13.07 12.81 -26.59
N GLY A 211 14.19 13.49 -26.32
CA GLY A 211 15.49 13.15 -26.91
C GLY A 211 16.01 11.77 -26.48
N THR A 212 15.85 11.43 -25.20
CA THR A 212 16.19 10.11 -24.66
C THR A 212 15.24 9.05 -25.23
N THR A 213 13.93 9.35 -25.26
CA THR A 213 12.89 8.47 -25.82
C THR A 213 13.21 8.08 -27.27
N ALA A 214 13.51 9.06 -28.12
CA ALA A 214 13.80 8.85 -29.54
C ALA A 214 15.07 8.02 -29.81
N LYS A 215 16.06 8.06 -28.90
CA LYS A 215 17.34 7.36 -29.05
C LYS A 215 17.43 6.06 -28.27
N THR A 216 16.37 5.64 -27.58
CA THR A 216 16.42 4.44 -26.73
C THR A 216 16.54 3.18 -27.57
N PRO A 217 17.58 2.36 -27.36
CA PRO A 217 17.75 1.14 -28.14
C PRO A 217 16.77 0.06 -27.69
N THR A 218 16.49 -0.89 -28.58
CA THR A 218 15.91 -2.19 -28.21
C THR A 218 17.03 -3.17 -27.91
N LEU A 219 17.00 -3.81 -26.75
CA LEU A 219 17.96 -4.81 -26.34
C LEU A 219 17.30 -6.18 -26.25
N THR A 220 17.99 -7.19 -26.77
CA THR A 220 17.53 -8.59 -26.81
C THR A 220 18.64 -9.53 -26.36
N VAL A 221 18.33 -10.82 -26.17
CA VAL A 221 19.33 -11.86 -25.90
C VAL A 221 20.47 -11.78 -26.93
N GLY A 222 21.71 -11.79 -26.44
CA GLY A 222 22.93 -11.62 -27.24
C GLY A 222 23.43 -10.17 -27.34
N SER A 223 22.63 -9.17 -26.97
CA SER A 223 23.10 -7.78 -26.83
C SER A 223 24.20 -7.69 -25.78
N THR A 224 25.19 -6.83 -26.00
CA THR A 224 26.30 -6.61 -25.06
C THR A 224 26.63 -5.13 -24.88
N GLY A 225 27.40 -4.80 -23.85
CA GLY A 225 27.91 -3.46 -23.60
C GLY A 225 27.14 -2.68 -22.52
N ASN A 226 27.33 -1.36 -22.49
CA ASN A 226 26.88 -0.55 -21.36
C ASN A 226 25.37 -0.33 -21.33
N PHE A 227 24.70 -0.30 -22.49
CA PHE A 227 23.23 -0.27 -22.53
C PHE A 227 22.63 -1.44 -21.75
N VAL A 228 23.20 -2.63 -21.92
CA VAL A 228 22.79 -3.82 -21.17
C VAL A 228 23.14 -3.69 -19.68
N LYS A 229 24.31 -3.16 -19.34
CA LYS A 229 24.70 -2.95 -17.94
C LYS A 229 23.76 -1.97 -17.23
N ILE A 230 23.35 -0.90 -17.92
CA ILE A 230 22.37 0.07 -17.42
C ILE A 230 21.00 -0.60 -17.24
N LEU A 231 20.54 -1.41 -18.19
CA LEU A 231 19.32 -2.21 -18.04
C LEU A 231 19.39 -3.14 -16.82
N GLN A 232 20.51 -3.85 -16.65
CA GLN A 232 20.72 -4.78 -15.53
C GLN A 232 20.65 -4.06 -14.17
N TRP A 233 21.24 -2.87 -14.07
CA TRP A 233 21.13 -2.01 -12.90
C TRP A 233 19.71 -1.50 -12.68
N ALA A 234 19.04 -1.03 -13.73
CA ALA A 234 17.67 -0.53 -13.67
C ALA A 234 16.68 -1.63 -13.23
N LEU A 235 16.84 -2.87 -13.72
CA LEU A 235 16.10 -4.03 -13.24
C LEU A 235 16.37 -4.30 -11.75
N TYR A 236 17.65 -4.28 -11.34
CA TYR A 236 18.06 -4.56 -9.95
C TYR A 236 17.39 -3.63 -8.94
N VAL A 237 17.45 -2.32 -9.18
CA VAL A 237 16.87 -1.31 -8.27
C VAL A 237 15.34 -1.30 -8.27
N ASN A 238 14.71 -1.90 -9.28
CA ASN A 238 13.25 -2.10 -9.34
C ASN A 238 12.79 -3.46 -8.79
N GLY A 239 13.66 -4.23 -8.13
CA GLY A 239 13.31 -5.52 -7.51
C GLY A 239 13.39 -6.74 -8.44
N PHE A 240 13.90 -6.55 -9.66
CA PHE A 240 14.20 -7.62 -10.62
C PHE A 240 15.71 -7.91 -10.62
N ASN A 241 16.21 -8.83 -11.45
CA ASN A 241 17.64 -9.20 -11.55
C ASN A 241 18.30 -9.41 -10.17
N GLN A 242 17.58 -9.99 -9.20
CA GLN A 242 18.04 -10.06 -7.80
C GLN A 242 19.27 -10.96 -7.59
N SER A 243 19.69 -11.69 -8.63
CA SER A 243 21.00 -12.36 -8.68
C SER A 243 22.18 -11.39 -8.88
N ALA A 244 21.93 -10.09 -9.00
CA ALA A 244 22.92 -9.02 -9.14
C ALA A 244 23.88 -9.22 -10.32
N VAL A 245 23.36 -9.67 -11.46
CA VAL A 245 24.17 -9.90 -12.67
C VAL A 245 24.35 -8.58 -13.42
N PHE A 246 25.57 -8.03 -13.40
CA PHE A 246 25.95 -6.76 -14.05
C PHE A 246 27.04 -6.95 -15.12
N SER A 247 26.95 -8.05 -15.87
CA SER A 247 27.93 -8.49 -16.87
C SER A 247 28.00 -7.61 -18.12
N GLY A 248 26.99 -6.77 -18.36
CA GLY A 248 26.80 -6.10 -19.64
C GLY A 248 26.48 -7.09 -20.77
N SER A 249 26.05 -8.31 -20.47
CA SER A 249 25.58 -9.30 -21.45
C SER A 249 24.12 -9.64 -21.21
N PHE A 250 23.30 -9.52 -22.25
CA PHE A 250 21.87 -9.77 -22.18
C PHE A 250 21.65 -11.28 -22.35
N THR A 251 21.56 -11.97 -21.22
CA THR A 251 21.35 -13.43 -21.16
C THR A 251 19.86 -13.78 -21.18
N SER A 252 19.54 -15.07 -21.32
CA SER A 252 18.18 -15.58 -21.16
C SER A 252 17.59 -15.26 -19.78
N TYR A 253 18.42 -15.23 -18.73
CA TYR A 253 18.00 -14.81 -17.39
C TYR A 253 17.51 -13.35 -17.39
N ILE A 254 18.28 -12.42 -17.96
CA ILE A 254 17.86 -11.01 -18.06
C ILE A 254 16.60 -10.86 -18.93
N ALA A 255 16.46 -11.69 -19.96
CA ALA A 255 15.24 -11.75 -20.79
C ALA A 255 14.00 -12.10 -19.98
N ALA A 256 14.10 -13.10 -19.09
CA ALA A 256 13.01 -13.48 -18.19
C ALA A 256 12.71 -12.37 -17.18
N GLU A 257 13.72 -11.69 -16.64
CA GLU A 257 13.52 -10.54 -15.74
C GLU A 257 12.80 -9.36 -16.43
N VAL A 258 13.08 -9.12 -17.71
CA VAL A 258 12.36 -8.13 -18.53
C VAL A 258 10.91 -8.52 -18.73
N GLU A 259 10.63 -9.78 -19.05
CA GLU A 259 9.26 -10.28 -19.19
C GLU A 259 8.50 -10.20 -17.86
N ASN A 260 9.14 -10.55 -16.73
CA ASN A 260 8.57 -10.41 -15.40
C ASN A 260 8.21 -8.96 -15.07
N PHE A 261 9.07 -7.99 -15.43
CA PHE A 261 8.76 -6.57 -15.28
C PHE A 261 7.54 -6.16 -16.11
N ARG A 262 7.45 -6.63 -17.37
CA ARG A 262 6.28 -6.36 -18.23
C ARG A 262 4.99 -6.93 -17.66
N LEU A 263 5.02 -8.17 -17.17
CA LEU A 263 3.86 -8.79 -16.54
C LEU A 263 3.46 -8.03 -15.28
N PHE A 264 4.43 -7.66 -14.45
CA PHE A 264 4.19 -6.92 -13.22
C PHE A 264 3.60 -5.52 -13.45
N MET A 265 4.07 -4.79 -14.47
CA MET A 265 3.59 -3.44 -14.81
C MET A 265 2.45 -3.43 -15.84
N ASN A 266 1.98 -4.60 -16.27
CA ASN A 266 0.98 -4.77 -17.32
C ASN A 266 1.33 -4.07 -18.65
N LEU A 267 2.54 -4.32 -19.18
CA LEU A 267 3.10 -3.67 -20.37
C LEU A 267 3.16 -4.61 -21.59
N PRO A 268 2.08 -4.73 -22.38
CA PRO A 268 2.10 -5.51 -23.61
C PRO A 268 3.02 -4.87 -24.68
N PRO A 269 3.54 -5.67 -25.64
CA PRO A 269 3.48 -7.13 -25.69
C PRO A 269 4.33 -7.77 -24.58
N TYR A 270 3.84 -8.85 -23.97
CA TYR A 270 4.59 -9.61 -22.96
C TYR A 270 5.63 -10.49 -23.68
N ASN A 271 6.82 -9.94 -23.84
CA ASN A 271 7.95 -10.61 -24.48
C ASN A 271 9.25 -10.31 -23.71
N THR A 272 10.35 -10.90 -24.18
CA THR A 272 11.65 -10.83 -23.50
C THR A 272 12.57 -9.71 -23.99
N SER A 273 12.06 -8.80 -24.83
CA SER A 273 12.85 -7.68 -25.38
C SER A 273 12.72 -6.44 -24.51
N ALA A 274 13.84 -5.80 -24.17
CA ALA A 274 13.84 -4.52 -23.47
C ALA A 274 13.83 -3.38 -24.50
N ASP A 275 12.64 -2.88 -24.81
CA ASP A 275 12.43 -1.73 -25.69
C ASP A 275 12.32 -0.42 -24.89
N MET A 276 11.96 0.67 -25.58
CA MET A 276 11.75 1.97 -24.95
C MET A 276 10.72 1.91 -23.81
N THR A 277 9.63 1.16 -23.96
CA THR A 277 8.60 1.03 -22.91
C THR A 277 9.17 0.43 -21.64
N VAL A 278 9.98 -0.63 -21.75
CA VAL A 278 10.65 -1.25 -20.60
C VAL A 278 11.70 -0.33 -19.99
N ILE A 279 12.63 0.19 -20.81
CA ILE A 279 13.76 0.97 -20.31
C ILE A 279 13.26 2.28 -19.67
N LYS A 280 12.27 2.94 -20.26
CA LYS A 280 11.65 4.15 -19.70
C LYS A 280 10.87 3.84 -18.43
N GLY A 281 10.09 2.75 -18.40
CA GLY A 281 9.34 2.33 -17.20
C GLY A 281 10.23 1.98 -15.99
N LEU A 282 11.48 1.54 -16.24
CA LEU A 282 12.45 1.27 -15.17
C LEU A 282 13.14 2.54 -14.64
N LEU A 283 13.24 3.61 -15.44
CA LEU A 283 14.04 4.81 -15.13
C LEU A 283 13.22 6.07 -14.88
N SER A 284 11.93 6.06 -15.23
CA SER A 284 10.99 7.16 -15.05
C SER A 284 9.67 6.62 -14.51
N SER A 285 9.13 7.27 -13.48
CA SER A 285 7.90 6.82 -12.81
C SER A 285 6.73 6.69 -13.80
N ALA A 286 6.47 7.72 -14.60
CA ALA A 286 5.40 7.72 -15.60
C ALA A 286 5.62 6.70 -16.75
N GLY A 287 6.85 6.20 -16.91
CA GLY A 287 7.22 5.28 -17.98
C GLY A 287 6.88 5.81 -19.38
N ASN A 288 6.41 4.92 -20.25
CA ASN A 288 5.92 5.31 -21.56
C ASN A 288 4.47 5.83 -21.46
N THR A 289 4.29 7.15 -21.56
CA THR A 289 2.99 7.83 -21.51
C THR A 289 2.04 7.46 -22.66
N ASP A 290 2.59 6.95 -23.76
CA ASP A 290 1.80 6.52 -24.92
C ASP A 290 1.20 5.12 -24.71
N ARG A 291 1.58 4.40 -23.65
CA ARG A 291 1.01 3.07 -23.35
C ARG A 291 -0.50 3.16 -23.15
N ALA A 292 -1.22 2.11 -23.54
CA ALA A 292 -2.66 2.02 -23.34
C ALA A 292 -3.00 2.05 -21.84
N ALA A 293 -4.16 2.61 -21.51
CA ALA A 293 -4.73 2.60 -20.17
C ALA A 293 -6.09 1.90 -20.20
N SER A 294 -6.40 1.17 -19.14
CA SER A 294 -7.69 0.47 -18.98
C SER A 294 -8.59 1.15 -17.94
N ALA A 295 -8.06 2.14 -17.22
CA ALA A 295 -8.80 3.01 -16.32
C ALA A 295 -8.43 4.47 -16.57
N CYS A 296 -9.27 5.37 -16.08
CA CYS A 296 -8.96 6.79 -15.99
C CYS A 296 -9.49 7.35 -14.67
N ASP A 297 -9.03 8.51 -14.27
CA ASP A 297 -9.70 9.31 -13.24
C ASP A 297 -9.86 10.76 -13.69
N MET A 298 -10.77 11.47 -13.05
CA MET A 298 -10.99 12.88 -13.32
C MET A 298 -11.74 13.55 -12.19
N ALA A 299 -11.53 14.87 -12.04
CA ALA A 299 -12.23 15.67 -11.05
C ALA A 299 -13.71 15.92 -11.38
N THR A 300 -14.02 16.25 -12.63
CA THR A 300 -15.35 16.76 -13.03
C THR A 300 -16.38 15.64 -13.16
N GLN A 301 -17.64 15.92 -12.76
CA GLN A 301 -18.75 14.97 -12.94
C GLN A 301 -18.99 14.63 -14.43
N LEU A 302 -19.24 13.34 -14.69
CA LEU A 302 -19.47 12.79 -16.01
C LEU A 302 -20.95 12.78 -16.41
N THR A 303 -21.22 13.20 -17.64
CA THR A 303 -22.47 12.89 -18.34
C THR A 303 -22.44 11.46 -18.90
N LYS A 304 -23.62 10.90 -19.22
CA LYS A 304 -23.72 9.60 -19.89
C LYS A 304 -22.99 9.57 -21.24
N GLN A 305 -23.02 10.66 -22.02
CA GLN A 305 -22.30 10.73 -23.29
C GLN A 305 -20.78 10.67 -23.09
N GLN A 306 -20.25 11.38 -22.09
CA GLN A 306 -18.81 11.32 -21.77
C GLN A 306 -18.40 9.94 -21.25
N ALA A 307 -19.23 9.31 -20.41
CA ALA A 307 -19.00 7.94 -19.95
C ALA A 307 -18.98 6.95 -21.14
N GLN A 308 -19.90 7.09 -22.10
CA GLN A 308 -19.88 6.28 -23.33
C GLN A 308 -18.59 6.52 -24.13
N LEU A 309 -18.15 7.77 -24.29
CA LEU A 309 -16.91 8.07 -25.01
C LEU A 309 -15.68 7.47 -24.33
N ILE A 310 -15.61 7.51 -22.99
CA ILE A 310 -14.58 6.81 -22.21
C ILE A 310 -14.62 5.31 -22.52
N LYS A 311 -15.81 4.68 -22.49
CA LYS A 311 -15.96 3.25 -22.79
C LYS A 311 -15.51 2.90 -24.21
N ASP A 312 -15.89 3.70 -25.18
CA ASP A 312 -15.58 3.49 -26.60
C ASP A 312 -14.08 3.63 -26.91
N ASN A 313 -13.34 4.36 -26.06
CA ASN A 313 -11.88 4.52 -26.15
C ASN A 313 -11.09 3.48 -25.33
N GLY A 314 -11.73 2.36 -24.96
CA GLY A 314 -11.04 1.20 -24.40
C GLY A 314 -10.90 1.19 -22.87
N TYR A 315 -11.45 2.19 -22.19
CA TYR A 315 -11.45 2.23 -20.72
C TYR A 315 -12.57 1.34 -20.15
N SER A 316 -12.33 0.82 -18.95
CA SER A 316 -13.23 -0.12 -18.26
C SER A 316 -13.61 0.33 -16.85
N ILE A 317 -12.81 1.21 -16.26
CA ILE A 317 -12.92 1.66 -14.86
C ILE A 317 -12.68 3.17 -14.80
N VAL A 318 -13.44 3.89 -13.98
CA VAL A 318 -13.27 5.33 -13.74
C VAL A 318 -13.07 5.62 -12.25
N GLY A 319 -12.01 6.32 -11.90
CA GLY A 319 -11.77 6.87 -10.57
C GLY A 319 -12.59 8.15 -10.37
N ARG A 320 -13.42 8.18 -9.32
CA ARG A 320 -14.27 9.35 -9.03
C ARG A 320 -14.22 9.72 -7.55
N TYR A 321 -14.28 11.03 -7.31
CA TYR A 321 -14.15 11.58 -5.97
C TYR A 321 -15.46 11.48 -5.19
N LEU A 322 -15.40 11.08 -3.93
CA LEU A 322 -16.58 10.94 -3.07
C LEU A 322 -17.19 12.29 -2.68
N THR A 323 -16.36 13.33 -2.56
CA THR A 323 -16.70 14.63 -1.99
C THR A 323 -16.01 15.78 -2.72
N GLY A 324 -16.35 17.01 -2.32
CA GLY A 324 -15.60 18.21 -2.69
C GLY A 324 -15.97 18.87 -4.02
N SER A 325 -15.22 19.92 -4.32
CA SER A 325 -15.30 20.74 -5.54
C SER A 325 -13.89 21.13 -5.99
N VAL A 326 -13.71 21.40 -7.28
CA VAL A 326 -12.44 21.90 -7.85
C VAL A 326 -12.58 23.29 -8.42
N GLY A 327 -11.48 24.03 -8.52
CA GLY A 327 -11.47 25.42 -8.99
C GLY A 327 -11.98 26.42 -7.95
N VAL A 328 -11.85 27.71 -8.27
CA VAL A 328 -12.25 28.82 -7.41
C VAL A 328 -13.11 29.84 -8.17
N GLY A 329 -13.93 30.60 -7.44
CA GLY A 329 -14.78 31.64 -8.02
C GLY A 329 -15.70 31.09 -9.12
N ALA A 330 -15.70 31.77 -10.28
CA ALA A 330 -16.52 31.38 -11.42
C ALA A 330 -16.13 30.03 -12.06
N ASN A 331 -14.93 29.52 -11.79
CA ASN A 331 -14.44 28.24 -12.30
C ASN A 331 -14.69 27.07 -11.34
N LYS A 332 -15.36 27.32 -10.21
CA LYS A 332 -15.69 26.27 -9.23
C LYS A 332 -16.66 25.27 -9.86
N LYS A 333 -16.30 23.98 -9.81
CA LYS A 333 -17.09 22.87 -10.33
C LYS A 333 -17.20 21.77 -9.29
N ASP A 334 -18.31 21.06 -9.31
CA ASP A 334 -18.53 19.93 -8.43
C ASP A 334 -17.61 18.76 -8.81
N LYS A 335 -16.92 18.23 -7.78
CA LYS A 335 -15.98 17.12 -7.90
C LYS A 335 -16.63 15.80 -7.45
N ASN A 336 -17.52 15.91 -6.46
CA ASN A 336 -18.18 14.79 -5.81
C ASN A 336 -19.04 13.97 -6.76
N LEU A 337 -18.96 12.65 -6.62
CA LEU A 337 -19.79 11.67 -7.31
C LEU A 337 -21.26 11.81 -6.86
N THR A 338 -22.20 11.56 -7.78
CA THR A 338 -23.64 11.57 -7.51
C THR A 338 -24.30 10.24 -7.90
N LEU A 339 -25.50 9.97 -7.39
CA LEU A 339 -26.27 8.77 -7.76
C LEU A 339 -26.63 8.76 -9.27
N GLU A 340 -26.92 9.91 -9.85
CA GLU A 340 -27.21 10.05 -11.28
C GLU A 340 -25.96 9.79 -12.15
N GLU A 341 -24.80 10.30 -11.71
CA GLU A 341 -23.52 10.02 -12.36
C GLU A 341 -23.17 8.52 -12.28
N ILE A 342 -23.35 7.89 -11.12
CA ILE A 342 -23.15 6.44 -10.95
C ILE A 342 -24.01 5.65 -11.95
N GLN A 343 -25.30 5.99 -12.09
CA GLN A 343 -26.18 5.34 -13.06
C GLN A 343 -25.69 5.58 -14.50
N SER A 344 -25.25 6.80 -14.81
CA SER A 344 -24.72 7.15 -16.13
C SER A 344 -23.49 6.30 -16.49
N ILE A 345 -22.52 6.21 -15.58
CA ILE A 345 -21.27 5.43 -15.76
C ILE A 345 -21.55 3.93 -15.82
N THR A 346 -22.33 3.39 -14.88
CA THR A 346 -22.56 1.93 -14.80
C THR A 346 -23.47 1.41 -15.91
N SER A 347 -24.41 2.23 -16.41
CA SER A 347 -25.30 1.83 -17.52
C SER A 347 -24.58 1.59 -18.84
N VAL A 348 -23.40 2.19 -19.04
CA VAL A 348 -22.54 1.95 -20.21
C VAL A 348 -21.49 0.85 -19.95
N GLY A 349 -21.56 0.20 -18.78
CA GLY A 349 -20.72 -0.95 -18.43
C GLY A 349 -19.31 -0.57 -17.95
N LEU A 350 -19.13 0.63 -17.40
CA LEU A 350 -17.92 1.03 -16.67
C LEU A 350 -18.06 0.72 -15.17
N SER A 351 -16.96 0.36 -14.53
CA SER A 351 -16.84 0.27 -13.06
C SER A 351 -16.32 1.59 -12.48
N ILE A 352 -16.51 1.80 -11.17
CA ILE A 352 -16.05 2.98 -10.44
C ILE A 352 -15.18 2.56 -9.25
N PHE A 353 -14.05 3.22 -9.01
CA PHE A 353 -13.35 3.17 -7.72
C PHE A 353 -13.40 4.55 -7.02
N PRO A 354 -13.61 4.58 -5.68
CA PRO A 354 -13.79 5.82 -4.95
C PRO A 354 -12.45 6.45 -4.50
N ILE A 355 -12.33 7.76 -4.74
CA ILE A 355 -11.20 8.59 -4.31
C ILE A 355 -11.69 9.58 -3.25
N TYR A 356 -10.88 9.85 -2.21
CA TYR A 356 -11.14 10.91 -1.24
C TYR A 356 -10.02 11.96 -1.25
N GLN A 357 -10.39 13.23 -1.47
CA GLN A 357 -9.46 14.36 -1.50
C GLN A 357 -10.22 15.70 -1.30
N ASP A 358 -10.45 16.09 -0.04
CA ASP A 358 -10.95 17.42 0.35
C ASP A 358 -9.83 18.36 0.85
N GLY A 359 -8.58 17.91 0.70
CA GLY A 359 -7.34 18.55 1.12
C GLY A 359 -6.16 17.84 0.46
N GLY A 360 -5.01 17.83 1.14
CA GLY A 360 -3.90 16.95 0.78
C GLY A 360 -2.89 17.50 -0.25
N TRP A 361 -2.93 18.81 -0.52
CA TRP A 361 -1.92 19.52 -1.33
C TRP A 361 -0.83 20.21 -0.49
N GLU A 362 -0.83 20.00 0.84
CA GLU A 362 0.15 20.55 1.77
C GLU A 362 0.49 19.54 2.88
N GLU A 363 1.76 19.48 3.29
CA GLU A 363 2.25 18.50 4.27
C GLU A 363 1.53 18.59 5.63
N SER A 364 1.21 19.80 6.11
CA SER A 364 0.52 20.04 7.38
C SER A 364 -0.89 19.46 7.45
N TYR A 365 -1.50 19.17 6.30
CA TYR A 365 -2.82 18.55 6.24
C TYR A 365 -2.80 17.12 6.82
N PHE A 366 -1.70 16.40 6.68
CA PHE A 366 -1.58 15.00 7.09
C PHE A 366 -1.26 14.90 8.59
N ASN A 367 -2.31 14.92 9.39
CA ASN A 367 -2.26 14.72 10.84
C ASN A 367 -3.39 13.81 11.32
N GLU A 368 -3.30 13.31 12.55
CA GLU A 368 -4.26 12.38 13.14
C GLU A 368 -5.71 12.91 13.15
N GLY A 369 -5.90 14.19 13.47
CA GLY A 369 -7.22 14.81 13.57
C GLY A 369 -7.95 14.84 12.22
N ASN A 370 -7.23 15.24 11.17
CA ASN A 370 -7.74 15.18 9.81
C ASN A 370 -7.99 13.74 9.35
N GLY A 371 -7.12 12.79 9.71
CA GLY A 371 -7.30 11.38 9.34
C GLY A 371 -8.60 10.78 9.89
N LEU A 372 -8.93 11.05 11.15
CA LEU A 372 -10.17 10.57 11.77
C LEU A 372 -11.41 11.17 11.07
N ARG A 373 -11.37 12.49 10.82
CA ARG A 373 -12.45 13.24 10.15
C ARG A 373 -12.66 12.74 8.72
N ASP A 374 -11.58 12.63 7.96
CA ASP A 374 -11.60 12.23 6.56
C ASP A 374 -12.09 10.80 6.39
N GLY A 375 -11.63 9.87 7.23
CA GLY A 375 -12.16 8.50 7.23
C GLY A 375 -13.67 8.45 7.48
N SER A 376 -14.19 9.30 8.37
CA SER A 376 -15.63 9.37 8.66
C SER A 376 -16.43 9.99 7.51
N LEU A 377 -15.92 11.08 6.91
CA LEU A 377 -16.56 11.73 5.77
C LEU A 377 -16.59 10.80 4.55
N ALA A 378 -15.46 10.16 4.25
CA ALA A 378 -15.33 9.19 3.17
C ALA A 378 -16.28 7.99 3.36
N HIS A 379 -16.31 7.40 4.56
CA HIS A 379 -17.25 6.31 4.87
C HIS A 379 -18.69 6.74 4.61
N ASN A 380 -19.12 7.87 5.17
CA ASN A 380 -20.50 8.33 5.05
C ASN A 380 -20.89 8.64 3.60
N ALA A 381 -19.98 9.25 2.82
CA ALA A 381 -20.20 9.53 1.41
C ALA A 381 -20.32 8.23 0.60
N ALA A 382 -19.36 7.31 0.75
CA ALA A 382 -19.38 6.03 0.04
C ALA A 382 -20.62 5.19 0.40
N PHE A 383 -21.01 5.19 1.68
CA PHE A 383 -22.18 4.49 2.19
C PHE A 383 -23.48 5.01 1.59
N LYS A 384 -23.64 6.33 1.51
CA LYS A 384 -24.82 6.98 0.90
C LYS A 384 -24.87 6.79 -0.61
N LEU A 385 -23.72 6.81 -1.27
CA LEU A 385 -23.59 6.57 -2.71
C LEU A 385 -23.78 5.10 -3.10
N GLY A 386 -23.80 4.19 -2.12
CA GLY A 386 -24.13 2.80 -2.34
C GLY A 386 -22.96 1.89 -2.66
N PHE A 387 -21.71 2.30 -2.40
CA PHE A 387 -20.56 1.43 -2.60
C PHE A 387 -20.72 0.15 -1.77
N PRO A 388 -20.42 -1.03 -2.34
CA PRO A 388 -20.64 -2.31 -1.69
C PRO A 388 -19.61 -2.56 -0.58
N TYR A 389 -19.95 -3.50 0.31
CA TYR A 389 -18.99 -4.01 1.30
C TYR A 389 -17.70 -4.50 0.61
N GLY A 390 -16.55 -4.17 1.22
CA GLY A 390 -15.23 -4.53 0.73
C GLY A 390 -14.66 -3.58 -0.33
N ALA A 391 -15.40 -2.54 -0.75
CA ALA A 391 -14.82 -1.53 -1.64
C ALA A 391 -13.65 -0.79 -0.96
N THR A 392 -12.59 -0.53 -1.74
CA THR A 392 -11.41 0.20 -1.29
C THR A 392 -11.55 1.68 -1.58
N ILE A 393 -11.38 2.53 -0.57
CA ILE A 393 -11.36 3.98 -0.73
C ILE A 393 -9.91 4.47 -0.74
N TYR A 394 -9.51 5.18 -1.80
CA TYR A 394 -8.15 5.70 -1.95
C TYR A 394 -8.06 7.14 -1.43
N PHE A 395 -7.32 7.34 -0.33
CA PHE A 395 -7.11 8.65 0.28
C PHE A 395 -5.89 9.33 -0.33
N ALA A 396 -6.07 10.53 -0.87
CA ALA A 396 -5.03 11.18 -1.67
C ALA A 396 -4.00 11.96 -0.84
N VAL A 397 -2.73 11.62 -1.03
CA VAL A 397 -1.55 12.38 -0.63
C VAL A 397 -0.96 13.03 -1.88
N ASP A 398 -1.46 14.19 -2.24
CA ASP A 398 -1.19 14.86 -3.52
C ASP A 398 -0.19 16.01 -3.38
N VAL A 399 0.94 15.70 -2.74
CA VAL A 399 2.04 16.62 -2.47
C VAL A 399 3.34 15.83 -2.32
N ASP A 400 4.47 16.47 -2.62
CA ASP A 400 5.79 15.85 -2.47
C ASP A 400 6.21 15.79 -0.98
N ILE A 401 5.90 14.66 -0.32
CA ILE A 401 6.36 14.38 1.05
C ILE A 401 7.74 13.71 0.98
N LEU A 402 8.74 14.35 1.59
CA LEU A 402 10.09 13.81 1.69
C LEU A 402 10.10 12.57 2.60
N ASP A 403 10.97 11.60 2.28
CA ASP A 403 11.11 10.33 3.01
C ASP A 403 11.13 10.48 4.54
N GLY A 404 11.94 11.41 5.04
CA GLY A 404 12.08 11.66 6.49
C GLY A 404 10.84 12.24 7.17
N ASN A 405 9.90 12.81 6.42
CA ASN A 405 8.68 13.43 6.95
C ASN A 405 7.49 12.47 6.94
N ILE A 406 7.50 11.42 6.10
CA ILE A 406 6.41 10.44 5.97
C ILE A 406 6.01 9.83 7.33
N PRO A 407 6.94 9.37 8.20
CA PRO A 407 6.58 8.78 9.49
C PRO A 407 5.90 9.74 10.46
N GLY A 408 6.17 11.05 10.36
CA GLY A 408 5.61 12.08 11.24
C GLY A 408 4.31 12.71 10.74
N THR A 409 3.91 12.43 9.50
CA THR A 409 2.79 13.11 8.81
C THR A 409 1.78 12.11 8.24
N VAL A 410 2.12 11.49 7.11
CA VAL A 410 1.24 10.59 6.36
C VAL A 410 0.89 9.32 7.14
N LEU A 411 1.85 8.69 7.83
CA LEU A 411 1.58 7.46 8.58
C LEU A 411 0.59 7.67 9.74
N PRO A 412 0.72 8.70 10.60
CA PRO A 412 -0.30 9.04 11.59
C PRO A 412 -1.68 9.34 10.99
N TYR A 413 -1.71 10.09 9.88
CA TYR A 413 -2.96 10.40 9.17
C TYR A 413 -3.67 9.12 8.70
N ILE A 414 -2.99 8.29 7.90
CA ILE A 414 -3.61 7.11 7.27
C ILE A 414 -3.96 6.03 8.30
N LYS A 415 -3.22 5.94 9.41
CA LYS A 415 -3.58 5.10 10.56
C LYS A 415 -4.95 5.51 11.11
N LYS A 416 -5.20 6.81 11.30
CA LYS A 416 -6.49 7.32 11.80
C LYS A 416 -7.62 7.19 10.80
N VAL A 417 -7.32 7.32 9.50
CA VAL A 417 -8.26 6.97 8.44
C VAL A 417 -8.68 5.50 8.58
N LYS A 418 -7.71 4.58 8.68
CA LYS A 418 -7.98 3.15 8.85
C LYS A 418 -8.81 2.87 10.10
N GLU A 419 -8.43 3.41 11.25
CA GLU A 419 -9.19 3.25 12.50
C GLU A 419 -10.65 3.74 12.34
N SER A 420 -10.86 4.85 11.63
CA SER A 420 -12.19 5.40 11.35
C SER A 420 -13.01 4.49 10.43
N LEU A 421 -12.42 3.98 9.35
CA LEU A 421 -13.09 3.03 8.45
C LEU A 421 -13.40 1.71 9.16
N ASP A 422 -12.45 1.14 9.89
CA ASP A 422 -12.61 -0.12 10.63
C ASP A 422 -13.71 0.01 11.71
N ALA A 423 -13.79 1.15 12.40
CA ALA A 423 -14.80 1.39 13.44
C ALA A 423 -16.23 1.45 12.88
N ASN A 424 -16.41 1.98 11.66
CA ASN A 424 -17.71 2.02 10.99
C ASN A 424 -18.01 0.73 10.19
N GLY A 425 -16.97 0.00 9.79
CA GLY A 425 -17.04 -1.17 8.92
C GLY A 425 -17.22 -0.79 7.44
N MET A 426 -17.61 -1.76 6.61
CA MET A 426 -17.87 -1.65 5.17
C MET A 426 -16.66 -1.56 4.24
N TYR A 427 -15.71 -0.67 4.47
CA TYR A 427 -14.73 -0.29 3.44
C TYR A 427 -13.29 -0.59 3.83
N LYS A 428 -12.47 -0.88 2.81
CA LYS A 428 -11.02 -1.09 2.94
C LYS A 428 -10.29 0.25 2.77
N THR A 429 -9.13 0.37 3.39
CA THR A 429 -8.29 1.57 3.28
C THR A 429 -7.27 1.40 2.16
N GLY A 430 -7.31 2.29 1.18
CA GLY A 430 -6.29 2.46 0.15
C GLY A 430 -5.66 3.86 0.22
N ILE A 431 -4.55 4.06 -0.47
CA ILE A 431 -3.85 5.35 -0.52
C ILE A 431 -3.51 5.72 -1.95
N TYR A 432 -3.69 7.00 -2.27
CA TYR A 432 -3.09 7.61 -3.45
C TYR A 432 -1.86 8.42 -3.05
N GLY A 433 -0.75 8.25 -3.76
CA GLY A 433 0.48 8.98 -3.47
C GLY A 433 1.69 8.45 -4.24
N THR A 434 2.85 9.02 -3.95
CA THR A 434 4.12 8.60 -4.57
C THR A 434 4.46 7.15 -4.19
N ARG A 435 5.32 6.51 -4.98
CA ARG A 435 5.79 5.13 -4.72
C ARG A 435 6.28 4.95 -3.27
N ASN A 436 7.08 5.89 -2.75
CA ASN A 436 7.57 5.84 -1.37
C ASN A 436 6.44 5.95 -0.33
N VAL A 437 5.51 6.91 -0.50
CA VAL A 437 4.36 7.08 0.40
C VAL A 437 3.52 5.79 0.43
N CYS A 438 3.22 5.25 -0.74
CA CYS A 438 2.50 3.99 -0.89
C CYS A 438 3.22 2.83 -0.19
N GLN A 439 4.52 2.65 -0.43
CA GLN A 439 5.30 1.57 0.16
C GLN A 439 5.32 1.67 1.70
N GLN A 440 5.57 2.86 2.27
CA GLN A 440 5.61 3.00 3.73
C GLN A 440 4.24 2.78 4.38
N ALA A 441 3.15 3.17 3.72
CA ALA A 441 1.80 2.90 4.22
C ALA A 441 1.46 1.40 4.20
N ILE A 442 1.93 0.68 3.18
CA ILE A 442 1.84 -0.79 3.08
C ILE A 442 2.67 -1.46 4.18
N ASP A 443 3.94 -1.08 4.33
CA ASP A 443 4.86 -1.67 5.32
C ASP A 443 4.37 -1.46 6.76
N ALA A 444 3.69 -0.34 7.02
CA ALA A 444 3.04 -0.05 8.30
C ALA A 444 1.74 -0.84 8.54
N GLY A 445 1.21 -1.54 7.53
CA GLY A 445 -0.02 -2.32 7.61
C GLY A 445 -1.30 -1.48 7.66
N PHE A 446 -1.25 -0.23 7.20
CA PHE A 446 -2.39 0.69 7.25
C PHE A 446 -3.25 0.69 6.00
N VAL A 447 -2.75 0.16 4.88
CA VAL A 447 -3.47 0.14 3.60
C VAL A 447 -3.35 -1.23 2.94
N GLU A 448 -4.33 -1.59 2.10
CA GLU A 448 -4.33 -2.86 1.35
C GLU A 448 -3.89 -2.68 -0.11
N HIS A 449 -4.19 -1.53 -0.71
CA HIS A 449 -3.94 -1.23 -2.12
C HIS A 449 -3.42 0.20 -2.32
N CYS A 450 -2.63 0.36 -3.38
CA CYS A 450 -2.06 1.66 -3.75
C CYS A 450 -2.62 2.15 -5.09
N PHE A 451 -2.95 3.43 -5.15
CA PHE A 451 -3.18 4.19 -6.37
C PHE A 451 -1.98 5.13 -6.58
N VAL A 452 -1.03 4.74 -7.42
CA VAL A 452 0.29 5.39 -7.44
C VAL A 452 0.29 6.62 -8.34
N SER A 453 0.85 7.74 -7.87
CA SER A 453 0.93 9.02 -8.57
C SER A 453 2.18 9.13 -9.47
N ASP A 454 2.39 8.17 -10.35
CA ASP A 454 3.61 8.06 -11.16
C ASP A 454 3.76 9.19 -12.20
N MET A 455 2.68 9.88 -12.57
CA MET A 455 2.71 11.06 -13.44
C MET A 455 3.46 12.25 -12.81
N SER A 456 3.56 12.29 -11.48
CA SER A 456 4.31 13.31 -10.73
C SER A 456 5.80 12.98 -10.72
N THR A 457 6.42 13.00 -11.91
CA THR A 457 7.82 12.59 -12.13
C THR A 457 8.85 13.46 -11.39
N GLY A 458 8.44 14.63 -10.92
CA GLY A 458 9.29 15.55 -10.15
C GLY A 458 9.28 15.30 -8.65
N PHE A 459 8.32 14.52 -8.12
CA PHE A 459 8.20 14.29 -6.69
C PHE A 459 9.29 13.35 -6.20
N SER A 460 9.91 13.68 -5.07
CA SER A 460 11.00 12.94 -4.45
C SER A 460 10.66 11.47 -4.20
N GLY A 461 9.43 11.17 -3.75
CA GLY A 461 8.96 9.80 -3.49
C GLY A 461 8.77 8.93 -4.73
N ASN A 462 8.90 9.48 -5.94
CA ASN A 462 8.91 8.76 -7.22
C ASN A 462 10.32 8.62 -7.81
N LEU A 463 11.34 9.25 -7.20
CA LEU A 463 12.71 9.28 -7.69
C LEU A 463 13.60 8.37 -6.85
N GLY A 464 13.80 7.15 -7.33
CA GLY A 464 14.63 6.15 -6.64
C GLY A 464 13.85 5.10 -5.85
N PHE A 465 12.54 5.01 -6.07
CA PHE A 465 11.68 4.03 -5.40
C PHE A 465 11.05 3.07 -6.42
N PRO A 466 11.08 1.75 -6.17
CA PRO A 466 10.41 0.78 -7.01
C PRO A 466 8.89 0.92 -6.89
N MET A 467 8.16 0.43 -7.89
CA MET A 467 6.69 0.34 -7.81
C MET A 467 6.28 -0.63 -6.67
N PRO A 468 5.39 -0.23 -5.75
CA PRO A 468 4.89 -1.12 -4.69
C PRO A 468 4.21 -2.35 -5.27
N LYS A 469 4.37 -3.53 -4.65
CA LYS A 469 3.76 -4.78 -5.17
C LYS A 469 2.23 -4.75 -5.12
N GLU A 470 1.68 -3.96 -4.20
CA GLU A 470 0.27 -3.79 -3.88
C GLU A 470 -0.40 -2.68 -4.71
N TRP A 471 0.27 -2.16 -5.75
CA TRP A 471 -0.34 -1.23 -6.69
C TRP A 471 -1.57 -1.86 -7.35
N ALA A 472 -2.71 -1.17 -7.25
CA ALA A 472 -3.96 -1.51 -7.92
C ALA A 472 -4.15 -0.65 -9.16
N PHE A 473 -3.83 0.63 -9.00
CA PHE A 473 -3.95 1.67 -10.00
C PHE A 473 -2.63 2.47 -10.09
N ASP A 474 -2.30 2.94 -11.28
CA ASP A 474 -1.08 3.71 -11.56
C ASP A 474 -1.45 4.87 -12.50
N GLN A 475 -1.48 6.09 -11.97
CA GLN A 475 -1.75 7.32 -12.72
C GLN A 475 -0.46 7.80 -13.37
N PHE A 476 -0.42 7.90 -14.70
CA PHE A 476 0.85 8.16 -15.40
C PHE A 476 0.83 9.26 -16.45
N TYR A 477 -0.34 9.78 -16.87
CA TYR A 477 -0.41 10.83 -17.89
C TYR A 477 -1.77 11.54 -17.95
N GLU A 478 -1.79 12.88 -17.97
CA GLU A 478 -3.00 13.67 -18.24
C GLU A 478 -3.12 13.98 -19.75
N HIS A 479 -4.32 13.86 -20.32
CA HIS A 479 -4.61 14.33 -21.68
C HIS A 479 -6.06 14.82 -21.83
N SER A 480 -6.35 15.48 -22.94
CA SER A 480 -7.69 16.02 -23.26
C SER A 480 -8.20 15.61 -24.64
N GLU A 481 -7.69 14.50 -25.19
CA GLU A 481 -7.99 14.06 -26.56
C GLU A 481 -9.47 13.67 -26.77
N LEU A 482 -10.19 13.34 -25.68
CA LEU A 482 -11.63 13.06 -25.70
C LEU A 482 -12.50 14.33 -25.71
N GLY A 483 -11.88 15.53 -25.76
CA GLY A 483 -12.57 16.82 -25.67
C GLY A 483 -12.79 17.31 -24.22
N PHE A 484 -12.29 16.58 -23.23
CA PHE A 484 -12.25 16.96 -21.82
C PHE A 484 -11.06 16.28 -21.13
N PRO A 485 -10.51 16.87 -20.05
CA PRO A 485 -9.32 16.32 -19.38
C PRO A 485 -9.64 15.04 -18.61
N ILE A 486 -8.79 14.03 -18.79
CA ILE A 486 -8.74 12.80 -18.00
C ILE A 486 -7.29 12.42 -17.73
N ASP A 487 -7.08 11.72 -16.62
CA ASP A 487 -5.80 11.08 -16.30
C ASP A 487 -5.84 9.61 -16.71
N LYS A 488 -4.80 9.15 -17.41
CA LYS A 488 -4.61 7.74 -17.79
C LYS A 488 -4.14 6.94 -16.58
N VAL A 489 -4.89 5.89 -16.29
CA VAL A 489 -4.65 5.00 -15.15
C VAL A 489 -4.45 3.56 -15.65
N ALA A 490 -3.28 2.98 -15.37
CA ALA A 490 -3.04 1.56 -15.58
C ALA A 490 -3.64 0.75 -14.43
N VAL A 491 -4.04 -0.50 -14.71
CA VAL A 491 -4.70 -1.40 -13.76
C VAL A 491 -3.90 -2.68 -13.63
N SER A 492 -3.57 -3.07 -12.39
CA SER A 492 -2.83 -4.32 -12.11
C SER A 492 -3.74 -5.55 -12.06
N GLY A 493 -5.04 -5.34 -11.88
CA GLY A 493 -6.05 -6.38 -11.68
C GLY A 493 -6.31 -6.74 -10.21
N ARG A 494 -5.67 -6.04 -9.24
CA ARG A 494 -5.96 -6.21 -7.80
C ARG A 494 -7.30 -5.60 -7.38
N ASP A 495 -7.67 -4.50 -8.03
CA ASP A 495 -8.95 -3.81 -7.83
C ASP A 495 -9.62 -3.62 -9.20
N HIS A 496 -10.90 -3.97 -9.28
CA HIS A 496 -11.71 -3.89 -10.50
C HIS A 496 -12.76 -2.77 -10.44
N GLY A 497 -12.74 -1.96 -9.38
CA GLY A 497 -13.83 -1.06 -9.02
C GLY A 497 -15.15 -1.83 -8.84
N THR A 498 -16.26 -1.11 -8.85
CA THR A 498 -17.60 -1.69 -8.81
C THR A 498 -18.53 -1.08 -9.84
N LYS A 499 -19.42 -1.92 -10.36
CA LYS A 499 -20.61 -1.53 -11.12
C LYS A 499 -21.92 -1.84 -10.39
N ALA A 500 -21.81 -2.42 -9.18
CA ALA A 500 -22.93 -2.81 -8.35
C ALA A 500 -23.00 -1.90 -7.14
N PHE A 501 -24.11 -1.17 -7.04
CA PHE A 501 -24.37 -0.22 -5.96
C PHE A 501 -25.65 -0.61 -5.23
N SER A 502 -25.65 -0.48 -3.92
CA SER A 502 -26.79 -0.77 -3.06
C SER A 502 -27.46 0.51 -2.59
N THR A 503 -28.74 0.45 -2.24
CA THR A 503 -29.37 1.56 -1.51
C THR A 503 -28.75 1.70 -0.12
N THR A 504 -28.93 2.85 0.52
CA THR A 504 -28.49 3.05 1.92
C THR A 504 -29.04 1.97 2.86
N ILE A 505 -30.32 1.59 2.69
CA ILE A 505 -30.93 0.49 3.43
C ILE A 505 -30.25 -0.85 3.11
N GLY A 506 -29.96 -1.11 1.82
CA GLY A 506 -29.22 -2.30 1.41
C GLY A 506 -27.83 -2.39 2.05
N ASN A 507 -27.10 -1.28 2.13
CA ASN A 507 -25.81 -1.20 2.80
C ASN A 507 -25.92 -1.42 4.32
N LEU A 508 -26.94 -0.85 4.98
CA LEU A 508 -27.20 -1.11 6.40
C LEU A 508 -27.45 -2.60 6.66
N ILE A 509 -28.25 -3.24 5.81
CA ILE A 509 -28.53 -4.67 5.91
C ILE A 509 -27.24 -5.49 5.75
N GLN A 510 -26.41 -5.18 4.76
CA GLN A 510 -25.13 -5.87 4.56
C GLN A 510 -24.23 -5.73 5.79
N LEU A 511 -24.05 -4.50 6.29
CA LEU A 511 -23.22 -4.21 7.46
C LEU A 511 -23.68 -5.00 8.68
N GLU A 512 -24.98 -4.94 8.99
CA GLU A 512 -25.52 -5.60 10.17
C GLU A 512 -25.53 -7.13 10.02
N THR A 513 -25.73 -7.65 8.81
CA THR A 513 -25.58 -9.09 8.52
C THR A 513 -24.15 -9.56 8.81
N ILE A 514 -23.14 -8.81 8.36
CA ILE A 514 -21.73 -9.16 8.57
C ILE A 514 -21.36 -9.10 10.04
N LYS A 515 -21.84 -8.09 10.79
CA LYS A 515 -21.66 -8.03 12.25
C LYS A 515 -22.25 -9.24 12.94
N LEU A 516 -23.46 -9.67 12.54
CA LEU A 516 -24.09 -10.88 13.08
C LEU A 516 -23.28 -12.14 12.75
N LEU A 517 -22.87 -12.32 11.50
CA LEU A 517 -22.07 -13.47 11.08
C LEU A 517 -20.72 -13.53 11.82
N ASN A 518 -20.04 -12.39 11.98
CA ASN A 518 -18.79 -12.32 12.74
C ASN A 518 -18.99 -12.66 14.24
N ALA A 519 -20.14 -12.27 14.82
CA ALA A 519 -20.49 -12.62 16.19
C ALA A 519 -20.78 -14.12 16.38
N LEU A 520 -21.21 -14.83 15.33
CA LEU A 520 -21.39 -16.29 15.35
C LEU A 520 -20.06 -17.04 15.38
N GLY A 521 -19.01 -16.52 14.75
CA GLY A 521 -17.64 -17.01 14.90
C GLY A 521 -16.79 -16.94 13.64
N LYS A 522 -15.50 -17.30 13.78
CA LYS A 522 -14.48 -17.11 12.73
C LYS A 522 -14.77 -17.85 11.42
N ASN A 523 -15.41 -19.02 11.49
CA ASN A 523 -15.77 -19.81 10.30
C ASN A 523 -17.02 -19.28 9.57
N PHE A 524 -17.71 -18.30 10.17
CA PHE A 524 -18.75 -17.49 9.52
C PHE A 524 -18.21 -16.12 9.07
N THR A 525 -16.93 -15.81 9.32
CA THR A 525 -16.31 -14.55 8.88
C THR A 525 -16.20 -14.52 7.36
N ILE A 526 -17.07 -13.71 6.76
CA ILE A 526 -17.06 -13.42 5.34
C ILE A 526 -15.97 -12.37 5.08
N LYS A 527 -14.92 -12.76 4.36
CA LYS A 527 -13.86 -11.82 3.99
C LYS A 527 -14.23 -10.95 2.78
N ASP A 528 -14.97 -11.48 1.79
CA ASP A 528 -15.16 -10.78 0.50
C ASP A 528 -16.53 -11.02 -0.21
N VAL A 529 -17.65 -11.22 0.50
CA VAL A 529 -18.95 -11.49 -0.18
C VAL A 529 -19.83 -10.25 -0.28
N GLY A 530 -20.19 -9.89 -1.51
CA GLY A 530 -21.34 -9.03 -1.80
C GLY A 530 -22.64 -9.78 -1.50
N ILE A 531 -23.15 -9.64 -0.28
CA ILE A 531 -24.38 -10.29 0.16
C ILE A 531 -25.55 -9.78 -0.68
N LYS A 532 -26.15 -10.69 -1.47
CA LYS A 532 -27.40 -10.40 -2.18
C LYS A 532 -28.58 -10.60 -1.24
N LEU A 533 -29.41 -9.57 -1.13
CA LEU A 533 -30.65 -9.64 -0.37
C LEU A 533 -31.59 -10.70 -0.95
N ASP A 534 -32.33 -11.35 -0.07
CA ASP A 534 -33.37 -12.35 -0.36
C ASP A 534 -32.87 -13.55 -1.19
N THR A 535 -31.56 -13.72 -1.29
CA THR A 535 -30.92 -14.79 -2.07
C THR A 535 -30.17 -15.73 -1.13
N PRO A 536 -30.62 -16.99 -0.98
CA PRO A 536 -29.87 -18.00 -0.25
C PRO A 536 -28.48 -18.18 -0.85
N THR A 537 -27.45 -18.03 -0.02
CA THR A 537 -26.03 -18.17 -0.39
C THR A 537 -25.43 -19.32 0.39
N GLN A 538 -24.87 -20.30 -0.31
CA GLN A 538 -24.19 -21.44 0.32
C GLN A 538 -22.80 -21.01 0.81
N ILE A 539 -22.50 -21.22 2.08
CA ILE A 539 -21.22 -20.85 2.70
C ILE A 539 -20.38 -22.06 3.10
N ILE A 540 -21.02 -23.21 3.29
CA ILE A 540 -20.33 -24.48 3.54
C ILE A 540 -21.01 -25.53 2.67
N SER A 541 -20.20 -26.29 1.94
CA SER A 541 -20.62 -27.56 1.36
C SER A 541 -19.59 -28.62 1.69
N SER A 542 -20.00 -29.61 2.46
CA SER A 542 -19.17 -30.76 2.85
C SER A 542 -19.92 -32.07 2.60
N PRO A 543 -19.23 -33.22 2.70
CA PRO A 543 -19.89 -34.53 2.65
C PRO A 543 -20.95 -34.74 3.74
N THR A 544 -20.88 -33.99 4.85
CA THR A 544 -21.71 -34.21 6.04
C THR A 544 -22.68 -33.06 6.33
N LEU A 545 -22.49 -31.89 5.72
CA LEU A 545 -23.27 -30.69 6.02
C LEU A 545 -23.25 -29.71 4.85
N ASP A 546 -24.42 -29.19 4.49
CA ASP A 546 -24.52 -27.94 3.74
C ASP A 546 -25.05 -26.82 4.64
N VAL A 547 -24.48 -25.62 4.50
CA VAL A 547 -24.92 -24.43 5.23
C VAL A 547 -25.21 -23.31 4.24
N TYR A 548 -26.40 -22.73 4.36
CA TYR A 548 -26.83 -21.57 3.59
C TYR A 548 -27.14 -20.42 4.54
N PHE A 549 -26.98 -19.19 4.07
CA PHE A 549 -27.53 -18.02 4.73
C PHE A 549 -28.37 -17.19 3.74
N LYS A 550 -29.37 -16.49 4.26
CA LYS A 550 -30.21 -15.55 3.53
C LYS A 550 -30.46 -14.34 4.40
N SER A 551 -30.11 -13.16 3.90
CA SER A 551 -30.43 -11.89 4.57
C SER A 551 -31.59 -11.21 3.85
N SER A 552 -32.57 -10.73 4.62
CA SER A 552 -33.82 -10.17 4.11
C SER A 552 -34.26 -8.98 4.96
N ALA A 553 -35.01 -8.06 4.36
CA ALA A 553 -35.71 -7.01 5.07
C ALA A 553 -37.20 -7.34 5.11
N SER A 554 -37.72 -7.63 6.30
CA SER A 554 -39.15 -7.92 6.51
C SER A 554 -39.80 -6.80 7.30
N TRP A 555 -40.89 -6.24 6.76
CA TRP A 555 -41.72 -5.25 7.44
C TRP A 555 -42.89 -5.89 8.21
N THR A 556 -43.05 -7.21 8.11
CA THR A 556 -44.18 -7.94 8.68
C THR A 556 -43.72 -9.13 9.49
N HIS A 557 -44.04 -9.10 10.77
CA HIS A 557 -43.91 -10.22 11.68
C HIS A 557 -44.94 -11.30 11.32
N LYS A 558 -44.47 -12.44 10.82
CA LYS A 558 -45.15 -13.72 11.04
C LYS A 558 -44.20 -14.57 11.84
N VAL A 559 -44.59 -14.92 13.06
CA VAL A 559 -44.00 -16.08 13.74
C VAL A 559 -44.51 -17.25 12.94
N ASP A 560 -43.63 -18.00 12.29
CA ASP A 560 -44.03 -19.32 11.81
C ASP A 560 -44.36 -20.13 13.06
N ASP A 561 -45.53 -20.77 13.12
CA ASP A 561 -46.05 -21.56 14.26
C ASP A 561 -45.21 -22.83 14.59
N SER A 562 -43.95 -22.88 14.15
CA SER A 562 -43.09 -24.06 14.10
C SER A 562 -41.82 -24.01 14.96
N GLY A 563 -41.63 -22.94 15.75
CA GLY A 563 -40.31 -22.62 16.33
C GLY A 563 -40.29 -21.92 17.69
N MET A 564 -39.15 -22.02 18.39
CA MET A 564 -38.87 -21.24 19.60
C MET A 564 -38.34 -19.85 19.27
N SER A 565 -38.59 -18.85 20.13
CA SER A 565 -38.09 -17.47 19.99
C SER A 565 -37.45 -16.96 21.29
N ILE A 566 -36.25 -16.40 21.20
CA ILE A 566 -35.54 -15.73 22.31
C ILE A 566 -35.60 -14.22 22.06
N SER A 567 -36.22 -13.48 22.96
CA SER A 567 -36.26 -12.00 22.87
C SER A 567 -34.98 -11.38 23.42
N ILE A 568 -34.47 -10.38 22.71
CA ILE A 568 -33.30 -9.58 23.11
C ILE A 568 -33.74 -8.13 23.23
N LYS A 569 -33.42 -7.50 24.36
CA LYS A 569 -33.74 -6.10 24.65
C LYS A 569 -32.52 -5.40 25.24
N ASN A 570 -32.19 -4.23 24.71
CA ASN A 570 -31.05 -3.42 25.14
C ASN A 570 -29.72 -4.21 25.20
N GLY A 571 -29.51 -5.11 24.23
CA GLY A 571 -28.31 -5.91 24.13
C GLY A 571 -28.23 -7.06 25.13
N LYS A 572 -29.32 -7.38 25.84
CA LYS A 572 -29.41 -8.44 26.84
C LYS A 572 -30.52 -9.41 26.51
N ILE A 573 -30.29 -10.68 26.83
CA ILE A 573 -31.26 -11.76 26.68
C ILE A 573 -32.37 -11.55 27.72
N ASP A 574 -33.64 -11.56 27.28
CA ASP A 574 -34.79 -11.56 28.19
C ASP A 574 -34.98 -12.98 28.75
N THR A 575 -34.40 -13.25 29.93
CA THR A 575 -34.34 -14.59 30.53
C THR A 575 -35.67 -15.07 31.11
N LYS A 576 -36.71 -14.22 31.14
CA LYS A 576 -37.98 -14.51 31.82
C LYS A 576 -38.87 -15.54 31.11
N VAL A 577 -38.62 -15.88 29.84
CA VAL A 577 -39.59 -16.65 29.03
C VAL A 577 -39.06 -18.00 28.49
N TYR A 578 -37.75 -18.23 28.30
CA TYR A 578 -37.31 -19.39 27.47
C TYR A 578 -36.03 -20.15 27.89
N VAL A 579 -35.39 -19.83 29.02
CA VAL A 579 -34.11 -20.49 29.39
C VAL A 579 -34.31 -21.94 29.89
N ASN A 580 -35.49 -22.32 30.39
CA ASN A 580 -35.71 -23.65 30.98
C ASN A 580 -35.86 -24.80 29.96
N PRO A 581 -36.70 -24.69 28.89
CA PRO A 581 -36.96 -25.83 28.00
C PRO A 581 -35.74 -26.27 27.17
N ILE A 582 -34.94 -25.31 26.69
CA ILE A 582 -33.71 -25.57 25.91
C ILE A 582 -32.69 -26.32 26.77
N LYS A 583 -32.51 -25.87 28.03
CA LYS A 583 -31.62 -26.51 29.00
C LYS A 583 -32.11 -27.91 29.37
N GLU A 584 -33.40 -28.08 29.63
CA GLU A 584 -34.01 -29.38 29.92
C GLU A 584 -33.85 -30.39 28.75
N SER A 585 -34.04 -29.93 27.50
CA SER A 585 -33.90 -30.78 26.31
C SER A 585 -32.45 -31.13 26.01
N LEU A 586 -31.51 -30.19 26.12
CA LEU A 586 -30.07 -30.48 25.98
C LEU A 586 -29.60 -31.49 27.03
N ASN A 587 -30.13 -31.39 28.26
CA ASN A 587 -29.85 -32.34 29.32
C ASN A 587 -30.41 -33.74 29.04
N SER A 588 -31.58 -33.87 28.39
CA SER A 588 -32.18 -35.16 28.06
C SER A 588 -31.40 -35.96 27.01
N TYR A 589 -30.55 -35.32 26.21
CA TYR A 589 -29.77 -35.98 25.14
C TYR A 589 -28.25 -35.83 25.34
N LYS A 590 -27.82 -35.47 26.56
CA LYS A 590 -26.42 -35.28 26.94
C LYS A 590 -25.53 -36.49 26.61
N ASP A 591 -26.09 -37.70 26.66
CA ASP A 591 -25.39 -38.95 26.33
C ASP A 591 -25.10 -39.14 24.83
N LEU A 592 -25.93 -38.57 23.95
CA LEU A 592 -25.70 -38.54 22.49
C LEU A 592 -24.73 -37.41 22.11
N LEU A 593 -24.65 -36.37 22.94
CA LEU A 593 -23.79 -35.20 22.79
C LEU A 593 -22.57 -35.31 23.70
N LYS A 594 -21.78 -36.39 23.59
CA LYS A 594 -20.67 -36.75 24.51
C LYS A 594 -19.61 -35.66 24.78
N ASN A 595 -19.58 -34.57 24.00
CA ASN A 595 -18.66 -33.44 24.15
C ASN A 595 -19.36 -32.07 24.33
N TYR A 596 -20.67 -32.03 24.58
CA TYR A 596 -21.42 -30.78 24.73
C TYR A 596 -21.13 -30.08 26.08
N ASN A 597 -20.80 -28.80 26.03
CA ASN A 597 -20.58 -27.94 27.20
C ASN A 597 -21.68 -26.87 27.27
N GLU A 598 -22.49 -26.92 28.34
CA GLU A 598 -23.63 -26.01 28.58
C GLU A 598 -23.25 -24.51 28.55
N ASN A 599 -22.00 -24.17 28.84
CA ASN A 599 -21.53 -22.79 28.82
C ASN A 599 -21.44 -22.21 27.40
N GLN A 600 -21.33 -23.03 26.35
CA GLN A 600 -21.10 -22.57 24.98
C GLN A 600 -22.33 -21.92 24.34
N VAL A 601 -23.55 -22.39 24.66
CA VAL A 601 -24.80 -21.78 24.20
C VAL A 601 -24.97 -20.38 24.81
N ASP A 602 -24.75 -20.28 26.12
CA ASP A 602 -24.79 -19.02 26.85
C ASP A 602 -23.71 -18.05 26.32
N GLU A 603 -22.51 -18.53 25.99
CA GLU A 603 -21.46 -17.72 25.34
C GLU A 603 -21.85 -17.21 23.96
N MET A 604 -22.46 -18.04 23.10
CA MET A 604 -22.92 -17.61 21.77
C MET A 604 -24.02 -16.55 21.88
N LEU A 605 -25.02 -16.79 22.74
CA LEU A 605 -26.11 -15.83 22.95
C LEU A 605 -25.59 -14.52 23.56
N ASN A 606 -24.61 -14.57 24.46
CA ASN A 606 -23.96 -13.39 25.03
C ASN A 606 -23.11 -12.61 24.01
N LYS A 607 -22.59 -13.26 22.95
CA LYS A 607 -21.92 -12.59 21.83
C LYS A 607 -22.92 -11.95 20.86
N LEU A 608 -24.04 -12.61 20.60
CA LEU A 608 -25.08 -12.13 19.69
C LEU A 608 -25.91 -11.00 20.27
N ALA A 609 -26.25 -11.05 21.56
CA ALA A 609 -27.17 -10.10 22.17
C ALA A 609 -26.72 -8.63 22.03
N PRO A 610 -25.45 -8.25 22.30
CA PRO A 610 -24.97 -6.89 22.10
C PRO A 610 -25.04 -6.41 20.65
N VAL A 611 -24.87 -7.32 19.69
CA VAL A 611 -24.95 -7.01 18.25
C VAL A 611 -26.41 -6.86 17.82
N ILE A 612 -27.32 -7.71 18.30
CA ILE A 612 -28.75 -7.64 17.98
C ILE A 612 -29.39 -6.38 18.59
N LYS A 613 -28.98 -5.99 19.80
CA LYS A 613 -29.56 -4.90 20.61
C LYS A 613 -31.05 -5.11 20.94
N ASN A 614 -31.93 -5.05 19.94
CA ASN A 614 -33.36 -5.30 20.07
C ASN A 614 -33.81 -6.24 18.94
N GLY A 615 -34.49 -7.32 19.30
CA GLY A 615 -34.97 -8.29 18.32
C GLY A 615 -35.19 -9.68 18.89
N TYR A 616 -35.08 -10.69 18.03
CA TYR A 616 -35.40 -12.08 18.35
C TYR A 616 -34.40 -13.05 17.71
N ILE A 617 -34.15 -14.17 18.37
CA ILE A 617 -33.50 -15.34 17.78
C ILE A 617 -34.53 -16.46 17.74
N GLU A 618 -34.86 -16.94 16.56
CA GLU A 618 -35.85 -17.98 16.33
C GLU A 618 -35.19 -19.24 15.73
N THR A 619 -35.78 -20.40 15.96
CA THR A 619 -35.32 -21.68 15.38
C THR A 619 -36.49 -22.46 14.81
N GLY A 620 -36.27 -23.26 13.76
CA GLY A 620 -37.34 -24.11 13.22
C GLY A 620 -36.84 -25.05 12.12
N PHE A 621 -37.75 -25.77 11.47
CA PHE A 621 -37.40 -26.64 10.35
C PHE A 621 -37.26 -25.87 9.04
N CYS A 622 -36.41 -26.37 8.14
CA CYS A 622 -36.31 -25.93 6.76
C CYS A 622 -36.09 -27.12 5.83
N ALA A 623 -36.47 -26.98 4.55
CA ALA A 623 -36.37 -28.04 3.56
C ALA A 623 -35.82 -27.49 2.24
N ARG A 624 -34.77 -28.12 1.69
CA ARG A 624 -34.12 -27.71 0.44
C ARG A 624 -33.47 -28.92 -0.21
N ASN A 625 -33.54 -29.03 -1.54
CA ASN A 625 -32.86 -30.09 -2.31
C ASN A 625 -33.09 -31.53 -1.76
N ASN A 626 -34.34 -31.87 -1.40
CA ASN A 626 -34.70 -33.14 -0.75
C ASN A 626 -34.01 -33.42 0.60
N LEU A 627 -33.44 -32.40 1.25
CA LEU A 627 -32.90 -32.46 2.60
C LEU A 627 -33.82 -31.71 3.57
N ILE A 628 -34.10 -32.35 4.70
CA ILE A 628 -34.66 -31.73 5.89
C ILE A 628 -33.49 -31.18 6.73
N GLY A 629 -33.59 -29.93 7.11
CA GLY A 629 -32.62 -29.20 7.89
C GLY A 629 -33.26 -28.42 9.02
N THR A 630 -32.45 -27.63 9.71
CA THR A 630 -32.87 -26.67 10.72
C THR A 630 -32.46 -25.26 10.32
N LYS A 631 -33.30 -24.27 10.62
CA LYS A 631 -33.03 -22.86 10.40
C LYS A 631 -32.86 -22.14 11.74
N LEU A 632 -31.84 -21.30 11.84
CA LEU A 632 -31.72 -20.25 12.84
C LEU A 632 -32.10 -18.92 12.16
N VAL A 633 -33.02 -18.17 12.74
CA VAL A 633 -33.49 -16.89 12.22
C VAL A 633 -33.20 -15.80 13.25
N ILE A 634 -32.26 -14.91 12.95
CA ILE A 634 -31.93 -13.76 13.77
C ILE A 634 -32.67 -12.54 13.21
N LYS A 635 -33.59 -11.99 13.99
CA LYS A 635 -34.30 -10.75 13.71
C LYS A 635 -33.70 -9.62 14.53
N LYS A 636 -33.38 -8.52 13.87
CA LYS A 636 -32.80 -7.33 14.50
C LYS A 636 -33.56 -6.09 14.04
N GLU A 637 -33.94 -5.22 14.98
CA GLU A 637 -34.43 -3.89 14.65
C GLU A 637 -33.29 -3.04 14.07
N ILE A 638 -33.51 -2.46 12.89
CA ILE A 638 -32.57 -1.59 12.19
C ILE A 638 -33.25 -0.28 11.79
N GLY A 639 -32.45 0.78 11.66
CA GLY A 639 -32.92 2.11 11.26
C GLY A 639 -32.85 3.15 12.38
N ASP A 640 -33.37 4.34 12.12
CA ASP A 640 -33.29 5.52 13.00
C ASP A 640 -34.67 5.89 13.59
N SER A 641 -34.78 7.08 14.18
CA SER A 641 -36.04 7.57 14.75
C SER A 641 -37.15 7.75 13.72
N GLU A 642 -36.80 7.94 12.45
CA GLU A 642 -37.73 8.25 11.36
C GLU A 642 -38.05 7.02 10.49
N ASN A 643 -37.11 6.10 10.33
CA ASN A 643 -37.24 4.89 9.52
C ASN A 643 -36.86 3.65 10.33
N LYS A 644 -37.84 2.88 10.83
CA LYS A 644 -37.62 1.62 11.57
C LYS A 644 -37.99 0.41 10.72
N GLY A 645 -37.11 -0.58 10.65
CA GLY A 645 -37.35 -1.86 9.96
C GLY A 645 -36.80 -3.05 10.75
N THR A 646 -37.10 -4.27 10.27
CA THR A 646 -36.53 -5.50 10.83
C THR A 646 -35.61 -6.17 9.80
N LEU A 647 -34.34 -6.30 10.15
CA LEU A 647 -33.39 -7.18 9.50
C LEU A 647 -33.71 -8.62 9.91
N GLN A 648 -33.73 -9.54 8.95
CA GLN A 648 -33.80 -10.96 9.21
C GLN A 648 -32.63 -11.68 8.54
N LEU A 649 -31.75 -12.28 9.33
CA LEU A 649 -30.72 -13.21 8.92
C LEU A 649 -31.18 -14.64 9.19
N GLU A 650 -31.38 -15.42 8.14
CA GLU A 650 -31.70 -16.83 8.20
C GLU A 650 -30.45 -17.66 7.89
N ILE A 651 -30.16 -18.65 8.71
CA ILE A 651 -29.07 -19.62 8.54
C ILE A 651 -29.71 -20.99 8.50
N GLU A 652 -29.65 -21.63 7.34
CA GLU A 652 -30.18 -22.98 7.13
C GLU A 652 -29.03 -23.99 7.19
N LEU A 653 -29.23 -25.05 7.96
CA LEU A 653 -28.28 -26.13 8.19
C LEU A 653 -28.92 -27.42 7.68
N TYR A 654 -28.26 -28.09 6.72
CA TYR A 654 -28.72 -29.35 6.15
C TYR A 654 -27.71 -30.45 6.41
N PRO A 655 -27.86 -31.19 7.52
CA PRO A 655 -27.06 -32.38 7.77
C PRO A 655 -27.27 -33.41 6.67
N LYS A 656 -26.19 -34.06 6.23
CA LYS A 656 -26.22 -35.19 5.31
C LYS A 656 -25.93 -36.47 6.10
N PRO A 657 -26.68 -37.56 5.87
CA PRO A 657 -26.42 -38.81 6.57
C PRO A 657 -25.00 -39.31 6.28
N LEU A 658 -24.27 -39.60 7.36
CA LEU A 658 -22.98 -40.29 7.29
C LEU A 658 -23.22 -41.76 6.91
N LEU A 659 -22.63 -42.23 5.82
CA LEU A 659 -22.58 -43.66 5.52
C LEU A 659 -21.64 -44.37 6.52
N PRO A 660 -22.09 -45.40 7.27
CA PRO A 660 -23.44 -45.69 7.72
C PRO A 660 -23.57 -45.53 9.24
N THR A 661 -24.38 -44.58 9.71
CA THR A 661 -24.97 -44.63 11.06
C THR A 661 -26.34 -45.32 11.00
N ASP A 662 -26.69 -46.10 12.03
CA ASP A 662 -27.91 -46.93 12.13
C ASP A 662 -29.25 -46.17 12.13
N ILE A 663 -29.23 -44.86 11.84
CA ILE A 663 -30.42 -44.02 11.86
C ILE A 663 -31.03 -44.01 10.46
N LYS A 664 -31.97 -44.94 10.21
CA LYS A 664 -32.75 -44.99 8.97
C LYS A 664 -34.20 -44.60 9.23
N ILE A 665 -34.51 -43.31 9.05
CA ILE A 665 -35.90 -42.86 8.90
C ILE A 665 -36.47 -43.54 7.65
N PRO A 666 -37.61 -44.25 7.71
CA PRO A 666 -38.24 -44.82 6.53
C PRO A 666 -38.51 -43.75 5.47
N GLN A 667 -38.18 -44.02 4.20
CA GLN A 667 -38.31 -43.05 3.11
C GLN A 667 -39.71 -42.41 3.01
N PRO A 668 -40.83 -43.14 3.18
CA PRO A 668 -42.16 -42.54 3.12
C PRO A 668 -42.42 -41.49 4.21
N ASP A 669 -41.88 -41.71 5.40
CA ASP A 669 -42.01 -40.79 6.54
C ASP A 669 -41.13 -39.55 6.35
N TYR A 670 -39.93 -39.75 5.81
CA TYR A 670 -39.04 -38.66 5.42
C TYR A 670 -39.67 -37.78 4.33
N ASP A 671 -40.24 -38.37 3.28
CA ASP A 671 -40.90 -37.65 2.19
C ASP A 671 -42.14 -36.89 2.67
N LYS A 672 -42.87 -37.44 3.66
CA LYS A 672 -43.97 -36.74 4.32
C LYS A 672 -43.46 -35.53 5.11
N ALA A 673 -42.47 -35.72 5.98
CA ALA A 673 -41.89 -34.64 6.77
C ALA A 673 -41.29 -33.54 5.88
N TYR A 674 -40.60 -33.91 4.79
CA TYR A 674 -40.06 -32.97 3.82
C TYR A 674 -41.16 -32.12 3.16
N ARG A 675 -42.27 -32.75 2.75
CA ARG A 675 -43.42 -32.03 2.16
C ARG A 675 -44.10 -31.11 3.16
N ASP A 676 -44.31 -31.56 4.39
CA ASP A 676 -44.90 -30.76 5.45
C ASP A 676 -44.06 -29.49 5.68
N ILE A 677 -42.75 -29.66 5.90
CA ILE A 677 -41.80 -28.55 6.14
C ILE A 677 -41.72 -27.61 4.93
N LYS A 678 -41.62 -28.16 3.72
CA LYS A 678 -41.57 -27.36 2.47
C LYS A 678 -42.83 -26.51 2.27
N ASN A 679 -43.97 -27.00 2.74
CA ASN A 679 -45.25 -26.30 2.69
C ASN A 679 -45.49 -25.38 3.91
N GLY A 680 -44.49 -25.18 4.77
CA GLY A 680 -44.58 -24.32 5.95
C GLY A 680 -45.32 -24.96 7.12
N HIS A 681 -45.58 -26.27 7.09
CA HIS A 681 -46.21 -27.01 8.17
C HIS A 681 -45.16 -27.69 9.05
N VAL A 682 -45.44 -27.75 10.35
CA VAL A 682 -44.69 -28.60 11.29
C VAL A 682 -44.96 -30.06 10.92
N PRO A 683 -43.95 -30.94 10.86
CA PRO A 683 -44.16 -32.38 10.73
C PRO A 683 -45.11 -32.87 11.83
N GLN A 684 -46.24 -33.46 11.44
CA GLN A 684 -47.27 -33.91 12.38
C GLN A 684 -46.80 -35.13 13.19
N LEU A 685 -46.28 -34.88 14.38
CA LEU A 685 -46.03 -35.84 15.46
C LEU A 685 -46.78 -35.34 16.72
N ASN A 686 -47.06 -36.15 17.74
CA ASN A 686 -47.94 -35.75 18.86
C ASN A 686 -47.21 -34.87 19.92
N VAL A 687 -47.70 -34.70 21.17
CA VAL A 687 -47.13 -33.85 22.27
C VAL A 687 -45.58 -33.82 22.42
N GLU A 688 -44.88 -34.82 21.92
CA GLU A 688 -43.44 -34.78 21.58
C GLU A 688 -43.01 -33.57 20.72
N VAL A 689 -43.89 -32.91 19.96
CA VAL A 689 -43.57 -31.87 18.98
C VAL A 689 -42.99 -30.61 19.60
N ILE A 690 -43.45 -30.22 20.79
CA ILE A 690 -42.85 -29.10 21.51
C ILE A 690 -41.43 -29.50 21.97
N LEU A 691 -41.26 -30.70 22.52
CA LEU A 691 -39.96 -31.24 22.96
C LEU A 691 -38.97 -31.43 21.80
N LYS A 692 -39.42 -31.92 20.64
CA LYS A 692 -38.60 -32.10 19.43
C LYS A 692 -38.24 -30.76 18.79
N GLY A 693 -39.14 -29.78 18.78
CA GLY A 693 -38.83 -28.40 18.36
C GLY A 693 -37.79 -27.73 19.26
N VAL A 694 -37.90 -27.92 20.58
CA VAL A 694 -36.91 -27.43 21.56
C VAL A 694 -35.55 -28.11 21.38
N LEU A 695 -35.54 -29.43 21.20
CA LEU A 695 -34.32 -30.21 20.95
C LEU A 695 -33.61 -29.80 19.67
N ILE A 696 -34.35 -29.60 18.58
CA ILE A 696 -33.77 -29.26 17.28
C ILE A 696 -33.29 -27.80 17.23
N GLY A 697 -33.99 -26.89 17.91
CA GLY A 697 -33.49 -25.53 18.11
C GLY A 697 -32.18 -25.53 18.90
N ALA A 698 -32.09 -26.37 19.93
CA ALA A 698 -30.87 -26.54 20.69
C ALA A 698 -29.72 -27.16 19.85
N LEU A 699 -30.01 -28.18 19.04
CA LEU A 699 -29.04 -28.79 18.12
C LEU A 699 -28.57 -27.82 17.04
N ALA A 700 -29.45 -26.96 16.51
CA ALA A 700 -29.07 -25.91 15.56
C ALA A 700 -28.00 -24.97 16.14
N VAL A 701 -28.20 -24.56 17.39
CA VAL A 701 -27.25 -23.73 18.13
C VAL A 701 -25.91 -24.46 18.34
N VAL A 702 -25.96 -25.74 18.75
CA VAL A 702 -24.74 -26.56 18.94
C VAL A 702 -23.99 -26.78 17.62
N ILE A 703 -24.69 -27.02 16.50
CA ILE A 703 -24.08 -27.15 15.17
C ILE A 703 -23.37 -25.85 14.78
N ILE A 704 -23.99 -24.69 15.01
CA ILE A 704 -23.39 -23.38 14.74
C ILE A 704 -22.14 -23.15 15.58
N ILE A 705 -22.17 -23.50 16.86
CA ILE A 705 -20.99 -23.43 17.75
C ILE A 705 -19.88 -24.34 17.23
N GLY A 706 -20.21 -25.59 16.88
CA GLY A 706 -19.25 -26.55 16.33
C GLY A 706 -18.62 -26.07 15.01
N ILE A 707 -19.40 -25.42 14.14
CA ILE A 707 -18.89 -24.74 12.95
C ILE A 707 -17.97 -23.61 13.36
N ALA A 708 -18.36 -22.74 14.30
CA ALA A 708 -17.57 -21.60 14.75
C ALA A 708 -16.23 -21.99 15.39
N SER A 709 -16.16 -23.13 16.10
CA SER A 709 -15.00 -23.63 16.83
C SER A 709 -14.14 -24.64 16.05
N GLY A 710 -14.66 -25.23 14.96
CA GLY A 710 -13.98 -26.26 14.17
C GLY A 710 -13.88 -27.63 14.86
N ALA A 711 -14.76 -27.91 15.82
CA ALA A 711 -14.64 -29.02 16.78
C ALA A 711 -15.27 -30.35 16.34
N ALA A 712 -14.88 -31.44 17.03
CA ALA A 712 -15.47 -32.79 16.94
C ALA A 712 -16.96 -32.86 17.36
N GLU A 713 -17.45 -31.82 18.04
CA GLU A 713 -18.84 -31.65 18.50
C GLU A 713 -19.86 -31.71 17.34
N LEU A 714 -19.44 -31.30 16.13
CA LEU A 714 -20.29 -31.29 14.94
C LEU A 714 -20.84 -32.67 14.58
N ALA A 715 -20.02 -33.72 14.69
CA ALA A 715 -20.42 -35.08 14.32
C ALA A 715 -21.48 -35.66 15.30
N GLY A 716 -21.32 -35.37 16.60
CA GLY A 716 -22.30 -35.77 17.62
C GLY A 716 -23.64 -35.05 17.44
N ALA A 717 -23.61 -33.75 17.16
CA ALA A 717 -24.82 -32.96 16.93
C ALA A 717 -25.57 -33.38 15.65
N ILE A 718 -24.85 -33.70 14.57
CA ILE A 718 -25.45 -34.25 13.34
C ILE A 718 -26.13 -35.59 13.62
N THR A 719 -25.49 -36.47 14.40
CA THR A 719 -26.05 -37.78 14.77
C THR A 719 -27.33 -37.61 15.62
N ALA A 720 -27.29 -36.73 16.62
CA ALA A 720 -28.44 -36.42 17.47
C ALA A 720 -29.60 -35.77 16.69
N PHE A 721 -29.31 -34.97 15.66
CA PHE A 721 -30.32 -34.38 14.78
C PHE A 721 -31.13 -35.44 14.02
N PHE A 722 -30.45 -36.42 13.42
CA PHE A 722 -31.17 -37.52 12.75
C PHE A 722 -31.91 -38.41 13.75
N ALA A 723 -31.39 -38.58 14.97
CA ALA A 723 -32.08 -39.32 16.03
C ALA A 723 -33.34 -38.60 16.53
N ALA A 724 -33.36 -37.27 16.54
CA ALA A 724 -34.53 -36.46 16.91
C ALA A 724 -35.64 -36.49 15.85
N LEU A 725 -35.26 -36.64 14.57
CA LEU A 725 -36.18 -36.76 13.44
C LEU A 725 -36.81 -38.16 13.31
N ALA A 726 -36.11 -39.19 13.80
CA ALA A 726 -36.67 -40.54 13.99
C ALA A 726 -37.69 -40.55 15.14
#